data_AF-A0A5N5E810-F1
#
_entry.id   AF-A0A5N5E810-F1
#
_cell.length_a   1.000
_cell.length_b   1.000
_cell.length_c   1.000
_cell.angle_alpha   90.00
_cell.angle_beta   90.00
_cell.angle_gamma   90.00
#
_symmetry.space_group_name_H-M   'P 1'
#
loop_
_entity.id
_entity.type
_entity.pdbx_description
1 polymer ?
#
loop_
_entity_poly.entity_id
_entity_poly.type
_entity_poly.pdbx_seq_one_letter_code
_entity_poly.pdbx_strand_id
1 'polypeptide(L)'
;TTDLRLLDDLNLDSISAAEAISKVAHQFEVVDLDPAELANATIGEAASLILAASPHPGSDVPAASSAQSDVSRILLEVIAGDTGFPVESLDVDLHLLDDLNMDSIKAADAIATVATRLGVQGDLDPAELVNVSLGELIEVLDRSAKEKSGQQQPAARALPAKAKGISADSFTWVRDYTLEKVRSETALHGVRDLTDTTFVVIGDDAGLVGRLESELRGRGAQVDIRTFSDSTTANAHHVVAVMPRVTDDSVTESGLRRGIEHMYKIVPAQQSGGARTTLAVVQFTDVELSNPAPVPSVAAFTASVHHERPELDVRVIGFDGSTADAEVAATVVSELDSVAPYVFATYDAEMGRTALQPRVLASNDYTVRESGLGSSDVVVVTGGAKGIMAQCALALGRKTGAELVLIGSSQRQAGDEIASTLADFTSAGLSAHYYRCNVTDAAAVTGVVAQIEVEVGPITGFVHGAGANVPRRFERVDSAAAFKEVAPKVLGAANFVEALADRDLKLFVGFSSIIGFTGMPGNSWYAYGNELLDEMVVRYAAGHPKTRTFSLAYSVWGETGMGARMGSVNHLAKMGVMPISTAAGVDHFLRLVDSGPEASRIVVTSRLGGLDTWAPAAPALPAVSRYIDQVVTFEPQVELVTRTTLSTSADPFVLDHVWKGSALLPTVFGLEAMSQAAAYVTGRVTLGRVRIDDIKLDRPIVVDTVEGTRVEIKASVVEQDRDAAGTRVHVTIGTERTGYGRPHFSADFIFGLDESLPEFEKELPRPVLDIDPLDDLYSWLLFQEGDFRRLEEISSLDSEHILFSAISRADRKQHLLGDPYFLDSLLQSGQIMVPREICLPVNIARIDMYDGRFEARSFTAYAYDKVQTETHMQADVAVVKDGRVVMQLEGYRSQILSHDESRPTAEEIADPTARDAQIILDKLAQHSRALGVKSPRVVVAHTPGIHELTKSERHEQEKPIAEAAVNIHLDEDVVIK
;
A
#
# COMPACT_ATOMS: atom_id res chain seq x y z
N THR A 1 -19.00 54.83 29.23
CA THR A 1 -20.45 54.82 28.93
C THR A 1 -20.99 53.49 29.39
N THR A 2 -21.52 53.42 30.62
CA THR A 2 -21.98 52.16 31.26
C THR A 2 -23.40 51.78 30.88
N ASP A 3 -24.18 52.72 30.35
CA ASP A 3 -25.63 52.56 30.20
C ASP A 3 -26.04 52.03 28.82
N LEU A 4 -25.08 51.66 27.96
CA LEU A 4 -25.36 51.07 26.65
C LEU A 4 -25.76 49.61 26.82
N ARG A 5 -26.86 49.20 26.19
CA ARG A 5 -27.32 47.81 26.13
C ARG A 5 -26.59 47.03 25.05
N LEU A 6 -26.20 45.81 25.38
CA LEU A 6 -25.40 44.96 24.48
C LEU A 6 -26.14 44.61 23.18
N LEU A 7 -27.44 44.30 23.23
CA LEU A 7 -28.23 44.04 22.01
C LEU A 7 -28.66 45.33 21.32
N ASP A 8 -29.31 46.23 22.07
CA ASP A 8 -30.06 47.34 21.47
C ASP A 8 -29.15 48.49 21.00
N ASP A 9 -28.10 48.84 21.78
CA ASP A 9 -27.28 50.02 21.48
C ASP A 9 -25.95 49.67 20.80
N LEU A 10 -25.45 48.46 21.03
CA LEU A 10 -24.23 47.94 20.39
C LEU A 10 -24.52 47.02 19.20
N ASN A 11 -25.80 46.77 18.90
CA ASN A 11 -26.27 46.02 17.73
C ASN A 11 -25.67 44.60 17.64
N LEU A 12 -25.38 43.98 18.80
CA LEU A 12 -24.95 42.59 18.88
C LEU A 12 -26.17 41.66 18.86
N ASP A 13 -26.03 40.49 18.24
CA ASP A 13 -27.02 39.42 18.44
C ASP A 13 -26.84 38.74 19.81
N SER A 14 -27.84 37.98 20.24
CA SER A 14 -27.87 37.36 21.57
C SER A 14 -26.73 36.37 21.80
N ILE A 15 -26.21 35.75 20.73
CA ILE A 15 -25.11 34.79 20.82
C ILE A 15 -23.80 35.55 21.02
N SER A 16 -23.56 36.59 20.22
CA SER A 16 -22.36 37.43 20.27
C SER A 16 -22.26 38.21 21.58
N ALA A 17 -23.39 38.69 22.13
CA ALA A 17 -23.45 39.34 23.43
C ALA A 17 -23.15 38.36 24.59
N ALA A 18 -23.72 37.15 24.55
CA ALA A 18 -23.45 36.11 25.54
C ALA A 18 -21.99 35.63 25.49
N GLU A 19 -21.41 35.48 24.29
CA GLU A 19 -19.98 35.16 24.13
C GLU A 19 -19.07 36.28 24.67
N ALA A 20 -19.41 37.55 24.43
CA ALA A 20 -18.64 38.68 24.95
C ALA A 20 -18.66 38.69 26.50
N ILE A 21 -19.83 38.47 27.10
CA ILE A 21 -19.98 38.36 28.57
C ILE A 21 -19.21 37.15 29.10
N SER A 22 -19.29 35.99 28.44
CA SER A 22 -18.58 34.77 28.83
C SER A 22 -17.05 34.95 28.80
N LYS A 23 -16.52 35.59 27.75
CA LYS A 23 -15.09 35.89 27.64
C LYS A 23 -14.61 36.82 28.75
N VAL A 24 -15.40 37.84 29.09
CA VAL A 24 -15.06 38.77 30.19
C VAL A 24 -15.19 38.06 31.55
N ALA A 25 -16.24 37.27 31.78
CA ALA A 25 -16.42 36.50 33.01
C ALA A 25 -15.25 35.52 33.25
N HIS A 26 -14.77 34.85 32.18
CA HIS A 26 -13.61 33.96 32.24
C HIS A 26 -12.31 34.71 32.55
N GLN A 27 -12.13 35.94 32.06
CA GLN A 27 -10.98 36.78 32.45
C GLN A 27 -10.97 37.13 33.94
N PHE A 28 -12.13 37.16 34.58
CA PHE A 28 -12.29 37.44 36.01
C PHE A 28 -12.51 36.17 36.86
N GLU A 29 -12.21 34.99 36.30
CA GLU A 29 -12.34 33.67 36.94
C GLU A 29 -13.75 33.36 37.50
N VAL A 30 -14.79 33.92 36.89
CA VAL A 30 -16.19 33.68 37.28
C VAL A 30 -16.72 32.45 36.54
N VAL A 31 -17.04 31.38 37.28
CA VAL A 31 -17.46 30.08 36.70
C VAL A 31 -18.99 29.89 36.74
N ASP A 32 -19.70 30.58 37.64
CA ASP A 32 -21.14 30.41 37.90
C ASP A 32 -21.98 31.61 37.44
N LEU A 33 -21.82 32.03 36.18
CA LEU A 33 -22.62 33.11 35.57
C LEU A 33 -23.24 32.62 34.25
N ASP A 34 -24.57 32.65 34.11
CA ASP A 34 -25.23 32.33 32.84
C ASP A 34 -25.17 33.56 31.90
N PRO A 35 -24.35 33.52 30.82
CA PRO A 35 -24.16 34.67 29.96
C PRO A 35 -25.40 34.99 29.11
N ALA A 36 -26.31 34.03 28.92
CA ALA A 36 -27.53 34.22 28.14
C ALA A 36 -28.55 35.11 28.86
N GLU A 37 -28.61 35.05 30.19
CA GLU A 37 -29.50 35.92 30.99
C GLU A 37 -29.06 37.40 30.98
N LEU A 38 -27.77 37.64 30.70
CA LEU A 38 -27.17 38.97 30.68
C LEU A 38 -27.02 39.56 29.28
N ALA A 39 -27.40 38.82 28.23
CA ALA A 39 -27.22 39.23 26.85
C ALA A 39 -27.90 40.57 26.53
N ASN A 40 -29.01 40.93 27.20
CA ASN A 40 -29.69 42.23 27.04
C ASN A 40 -29.44 43.25 28.18
N ALA A 41 -28.47 42.99 29.06
CA ALA A 41 -28.09 43.90 30.13
C ALA A 41 -27.32 45.12 29.59
N THR A 42 -27.28 46.20 30.38
CA THR A 42 -26.32 47.28 30.11
C THR A 42 -24.90 46.84 30.47
N ILE A 43 -23.89 47.44 29.83
CA ILE A 43 -22.47 47.14 30.12
C ILE A 43 -22.16 47.30 31.61
N GLY A 44 -22.75 48.29 32.28
CA GLY A 44 -22.57 48.53 33.71
C GLY A 44 -23.17 47.43 34.60
N GLU A 45 -24.34 46.91 34.23
CA GLU A 45 -25.00 45.81 34.96
C GLU A 45 -24.21 44.50 34.82
N ALA A 46 -23.79 44.16 33.60
CA ALA A 46 -22.98 42.97 33.35
C ALA A 46 -21.63 43.02 34.09
N ALA A 47 -20.94 44.16 34.04
CA ALA A 47 -19.66 44.34 34.74
C ALA A 47 -19.80 44.26 36.26
N SER A 48 -20.88 44.82 36.83
CA SER A 48 -21.11 44.79 38.27
C SER A 48 -21.38 43.38 38.79
N LEU A 49 -22.13 42.58 38.02
CA LEU A 49 -22.43 41.19 38.38
C LEU A 49 -21.20 40.29 38.25
N ILE A 50 -20.39 40.48 37.21
CA ILE A 50 -19.12 39.76 37.05
C ILE A 50 -18.18 40.08 38.21
N LEU A 51 -17.99 41.36 38.55
CA LEU A 51 -17.12 41.78 39.66
C LEU A 51 -17.61 41.28 41.03
N ALA A 52 -18.93 41.18 41.24
CA ALA A 52 -19.50 40.65 42.46
C ALA A 52 -19.31 39.13 42.59
N ALA A 53 -19.21 38.42 41.46
CA ALA A 53 -19.01 36.98 41.40
C ALA A 53 -17.53 36.57 41.34
N SER A 54 -16.60 37.52 41.15
CA SER A 54 -15.16 37.25 41.15
C SER A 54 -14.63 36.92 42.55
N PRO A 55 -13.85 35.84 42.71
CA PRO A 55 -13.27 35.48 44.00
C PRO A 55 -12.25 36.55 44.47
N HIS A 56 -12.42 37.04 45.70
CA HIS A 56 -11.45 37.95 46.33
C HIS A 56 -10.21 37.19 46.85
N PRO A 57 -9.02 37.80 46.81
CA PRO A 57 -7.78 37.08 47.12
C PRO A 57 -7.65 36.83 48.61
N GLY A 58 -7.72 35.56 49.00
CA GLY A 58 -7.46 35.15 50.37
C GLY A 58 -7.70 33.68 50.64
N SER A 59 -6.83 32.80 50.13
CA SER A 59 -6.19 31.70 50.89
C SER A 59 -5.53 30.68 49.95
N ASP A 60 -4.20 30.64 50.02
CA ASP A 60 -3.24 29.54 49.81
C ASP A 60 -3.58 28.38 48.85
N VAL A 61 -2.81 28.32 47.76
CA VAL A 61 -2.49 27.09 47.02
C VAL A 61 -0.97 26.90 47.00
N PRO A 62 -0.42 25.68 47.28
CA PRO A 62 1.01 25.42 47.27
C PRO A 62 1.61 25.33 45.85
N ALA A 63 2.86 25.74 45.74
CA ALA A 63 3.65 25.89 44.52
C ALA A 63 3.90 24.60 43.72
N ALA A 64 3.85 24.73 42.39
CA ALA A 64 4.43 23.78 41.43
C ALA A 64 5.28 24.52 40.37
N SER A 65 6.61 24.34 40.48
CA SER A 65 7.61 24.20 39.41
C SER A 65 7.46 25.00 38.09
N SER A 66 8.18 26.12 37.96
CA SER A 66 8.59 26.69 36.66
C SER A 66 10.10 26.53 36.45
N ALA A 67 10.50 25.77 35.44
CA ALA A 67 11.82 25.85 34.83
C ALA A 67 11.64 25.88 33.31
N GLN A 68 11.23 27.05 32.78
CA GLN A 68 11.16 27.31 31.35
C GLN A 68 12.55 27.79 30.89
N SER A 69 13.10 27.23 29.81
CA SER A 69 14.45 27.58 29.33
C SER A 69 14.50 29.01 28.75
N ASP A 70 15.67 29.66 28.82
CA ASP A 70 15.87 31.00 28.22
C ASP A 70 15.54 31.02 26.71
N VAL A 71 15.74 29.88 26.03
CA VAL A 71 15.40 29.69 24.61
C VAL A 71 13.90 29.73 24.36
N SER A 72 13.11 29.04 25.21
CA SER A 72 11.64 29.04 25.12
C SER A 72 11.08 30.45 25.27
N ARG A 73 11.58 31.21 26.23
CA ARG A 73 11.14 32.60 26.44
C ARG A 73 11.46 33.49 25.24
N ILE A 74 12.68 33.43 24.71
CA ILE A 74 13.12 34.28 23.58
C ILE A 74 12.34 33.94 22.31
N LEU A 75 12.07 32.66 22.05
CA LEU A 75 11.29 32.26 20.89
C LEU A 75 9.85 32.80 20.98
N LEU A 76 9.16 32.53 22.09
CA LEU A 76 7.76 32.94 22.26
C LEU A 76 7.61 34.46 22.23
N GLU A 77 8.57 35.22 22.75
CA GLU A 77 8.59 36.70 22.65
C GLU A 77 8.72 37.20 21.19
N VAL A 78 9.55 36.55 20.36
CA VAL A 78 9.71 36.95 18.95
C VAL A 78 8.46 36.60 18.14
N ILE A 79 7.91 35.39 18.33
CA ILE A 79 6.69 34.95 17.64
C ILE A 79 5.48 35.79 18.04
N ALA A 80 5.32 36.11 19.33
CA ALA A 80 4.27 37.01 19.80
C ALA A 80 4.38 38.41 19.18
N GLY A 81 5.60 38.92 19.01
CA GLY A 81 5.87 40.21 18.37
C GLY A 81 5.48 40.25 16.89
N ASP A 82 5.70 39.16 16.15
CA ASP A 82 5.43 39.08 14.72
C ASP A 82 3.97 38.70 14.39
N THR A 83 3.30 37.96 15.28
CA THR A 83 1.92 37.46 15.07
C THR A 83 0.84 38.27 15.79
N GLY A 84 1.20 38.96 16.88
CA GLY A 84 0.26 39.72 17.72
C GLY A 84 -0.49 38.88 18.75
N PHE A 85 -0.22 37.58 18.88
CA PHE A 85 -0.75 36.73 19.95
C PHE A 85 -0.09 37.05 21.29
N PRO A 86 -0.81 37.05 22.43
CA PRO A 86 -0.20 37.12 23.75
C PRO A 86 0.66 35.89 24.01
N VAL A 87 1.83 36.07 24.64
CA VAL A 87 2.84 35.01 24.88
C VAL A 87 2.23 33.81 25.61
N GLU A 88 1.23 34.05 26.47
CA GLU A 88 0.53 33.03 27.26
C GLU A 88 -0.45 32.17 26.43
N SER A 89 -0.77 32.59 25.20
CA SER A 89 -1.64 31.85 24.26
C SER A 89 -0.86 31.01 23.23
N LEU A 90 0.46 31.17 23.20
CA LEU A 90 1.33 30.41 22.31
C LEU A 90 1.76 29.11 22.99
N ASP A 91 1.06 28.03 22.66
CA ASP A 91 1.41 26.67 23.11
C ASP A 91 2.63 26.16 22.32
N VAL A 92 3.49 25.38 22.98
CA VAL A 92 4.67 24.77 22.37
C VAL A 92 4.30 23.75 21.28
N ASP A 93 3.05 23.26 21.25
CA ASP A 93 2.59 22.34 20.21
C ASP A 93 2.16 23.03 18.90
N LEU A 94 2.13 24.36 18.83
CA LEU A 94 1.73 25.12 17.63
C LEU A 94 2.82 25.15 16.54
N HIS A 95 2.41 25.20 15.27
CA HIS A 95 3.29 25.34 14.09
C HIS A 95 3.21 26.74 13.49
N LEU A 96 4.35 27.27 13.02
CA LEU A 96 4.45 28.64 12.49
C LEU A 96 3.60 28.85 11.22
N LEU A 97 3.59 27.90 10.28
CA LEU A 97 2.83 28.00 9.04
C LEU A 97 1.37 27.58 9.20
N ASP A 98 1.15 26.41 9.81
CA ASP A 98 -0.15 25.74 9.81
C ASP A 98 -1.13 26.32 10.85
N ASP A 99 -0.63 26.69 12.04
CA ASP A 99 -1.49 27.12 13.16
C ASP A 99 -1.45 28.64 13.38
N LEU A 100 -0.28 29.26 13.18
CA LEU A 100 -0.08 30.71 13.35
C LEU A 100 -0.23 31.50 12.04
N ASN A 101 -0.51 30.80 10.92
CA ASN A 101 -0.79 31.35 9.60
C ASN A 101 0.28 32.34 9.11
N MET A 102 1.55 32.12 9.50
CA MET A 102 2.68 32.92 9.03
C MET A 102 3.05 32.51 7.60
N ASP A 103 3.47 33.46 6.78
CA ASP A 103 4.09 33.10 5.50
C ASP A 103 5.51 32.55 5.71
N SER A 104 5.99 31.71 4.80
CA SER A 104 7.28 31.01 4.92
C SER A 104 8.48 31.94 5.00
N ILE A 105 8.34 33.19 4.55
CA ILE A 105 9.40 34.20 4.59
C ILE A 105 9.47 34.79 6.01
N LYS A 106 8.33 35.18 6.60
CA LYS A 106 8.26 35.70 7.97
C LYS A 106 8.60 34.66 9.02
N ALA A 107 8.18 33.40 8.82
CA ALA A 107 8.54 32.31 9.71
C ALA A 107 10.07 32.09 9.73
N ALA A 108 10.71 32.11 8.55
CA ALA A 108 12.17 31.98 8.44
C ALA A 108 12.90 33.19 9.07
N ASP A 109 12.39 34.41 8.88
CA ASP A 109 12.95 35.64 9.48
C ASP A 109 12.84 35.63 11.02
N ALA A 110 11.71 35.14 11.56
CA ALA A 110 11.53 35.00 13.00
C ALA A 110 12.51 33.99 13.60
N ILE A 111 12.68 32.82 12.96
CA ILE A 111 13.67 31.80 13.36
C ILE A 111 15.09 32.36 13.28
N ALA A 112 15.44 33.06 12.20
CA ALA A 112 16.74 33.69 12.03
C ALA A 112 16.99 34.76 13.13
N THR A 113 15.98 35.52 13.51
CA THR A 113 16.05 36.52 14.58
C THR A 113 16.31 35.86 15.94
N VAL A 114 15.66 34.73 16.24
CA VAL A 114 15.88 33.96 17.46
C VAL A 114 17.29 33.34 17.47
N ALA A 115 17.70 32.70 16.37
CA ALA A 115 19.04 32.14 16.22
C ALA A 115 20.15 33.21 16.39
N THR A 116 19.88 34.44 15.94
CA THR A 116 20.75 35.61 16.15
C THR A 116 20.89 35.96 17.62
N ARG A 117 19.78 36.04 18.36
CA ARG A 117 19.78 36.38 19.79
C ARG A 117 20.46 35.31 20.64
N LEU A 118 20.45 34.06 20.17
CA LEU A 118 21.07 32.92 20.84
C LEU A 118 22.54 32.66 20.40
N GLY A 119 23.07 33.39 19.42
CA GLY A 119 24.46 33.23 18.95
C GLY A 119 24.73 31.93 18.16
N VAL A 120 23.70 31.26 17.66
CA VAL A 120 23.77 29.99 16.92
C VAL A 120 23.76 30.18 15.39
N GLN A 121 24.06 31.38 14.92
CA GLN A 121 24.15 31.66 13.48
C GLN A 121 25.21 30.78 12.81
N GLY A 122 24.86 30.14 11.70
CA GLY A 122 25.72 29.26 10.89
C GLY A 122 25.50 27.76 11.08
N ASP A 123 24.76 27.35 12.12
CA ASP A 123 24.55 25.93 12.46
C ASP A 123 23.14 25.41 12.11
N LEU A 124 22.24 26.29 11.63
CA LEU A 124 20.84 26.00 11.33
C LEU A 124 20.44 26.62 9.99
N ASP A 125 19.62 25.92 9.20
CA ASP A 125 18.91 26.48 8.05
C ASP A 125 17.47 26.84 8.46
N PRO A 126 17.13 28.14 8.58
CA PRO A 126 15.78 28.57 8.97
C PRO A 126 14.68 28.05 8.03
N ALA A 127 15.00 27.82 6.74
CA ALA A 127 14.02 27.34 5.76
C ALA A 127 13.61 25.88 5.99
N GLU A 128 14.45 25.07 6.64
CA GLU A 128 14.12 23.68 7.01
C GLU A 128 13.31 23.60 8.32
N LEU A 129 13.24 24.70 9.07
CA LEU A 129 12.64 24.77 10.40
C LEU A 129 11.30 25.53 10.43
N VAL A 130 10.83 26.07 9.31
CA VAL A 130 9.55 26.81 9.27
C VAL A 130 8.33 25.95 9.54
N ASN A 131 8.42 24.62 9.36
CA ASN A 131 7.29 23.70 9.45
C ASN A 131 7.34 22.74 10.66
N VAL A 132 8.20 23.00 11.64
CA VAL A 132 8.24 22.27 12.92
C VAL A 132 7.38 22.97 13.98
N SER A 133 7.04 22.29 15.07
CA SER A 133 6.34 22.92 16.19
C SER A 133 7.24 23.89 16.98
N LEU A 134 6.66 24.81 17.74
CA LEU A 134 7.41 25.72 18.60
C LEU A 134 8.27 24.95 19.63
N GLY A 135 7.80 23.82 20.14
CA GLY A 135 8.51 22.94 21.07
C GLY A 135 9.72 22.26 20.42
N GLU A 136 9.55 21.73 19.21
CA GLU A 136 10.65 21.16 18.42
C GLU A 136 11.69 22.22 18.07
N LEU A 137 11.24 23.43 17.72
CA LEU A 137 12.12 24.57 17.46
C LEU A 137 12.93 24.95 18.71
N ILE A 138 12.31 24.95 19.91
CA ILE A 138 12.99 25.17 21.19
C ILE A 138 14.07 24.12 21.42
N GLU A 139 13.77 22.84 21.19
CA GLU A 139 14.73 21.75 21.38
C GLU A 139 15.94 21.87 20.43
N VAL A 140 15.71 22.21 19.17
CA VAL A 140 16.77 22.40 18.18
C VAL A 140 17.66 23.59 18.56
N LEU A 141 17.05 24.74 18.88
CA LEU A 141 17.77 25.94 19.27
C LEU A 141 18.54 25.77 20.59
N ASP A 142 17.96 25.07 21.56
CA ASP A 142 18.58 24.77 22.86
C ASP A 142 19.74 23.78 22.72
N ARG A 143 19.63 22.80 21.80
CA ARG A 143 20.73 21.88 21.45
C ARG A 143 21.90 22.62 20.82
N SER A 144 21.66 23.44 19.80
CA SER A 144 22.72 24.22 19.14
C SER A 144 23.37 25.24 20.08
N ALA A 145 22.59 25.84 20.99
CA ALA A 145 23.13 26.75 22.01
C ALA A 145 24.02 26.00 23.02
N LYS A 146 23.63 24.78 23.41
CA LYS A 146 24.40 23.93 24.34
C LYS A 146 25.67 23.35 23.70
N GLU A 147 25.63 22.97 22.42
CA GLU A 147 26.80 22.47 21.66
C GLU A 147 27.93 23.52 21.58
N LYS A 148 27.59 24.80 21.40
CA LYS A 148 28.57 25.91 21.47
C LYS A 148 29.12 26.16 22.88
N SER A 149 28.42 25.73 23.93
CA SER A 149 28.82 25.93 25.34
C SER A 149 29.65 24.79 25.95
N GLY A 150 29.93 23.71 25.20
CA GLY A 150 30.87 22.66 25.59
C GLY A 150 30.40 21.71 26.71
N GLN A 151 29.09 21.62 26.98
CA GLN A 151 28.52 20.65 27.91
C GLN A 151 27.84 19.50 27.15
N GLN A 152 28.45 18.30 27.13
CA GLN A 152 27.84 17.11 26.54
C GLN A 152 27.96 15.88 27.46
N GLN A 153 26.84 15.19 27.66
CA GLN A 153 26.74 13.73 27.84
C GLN A 153 25.46 13.20 27.17
N PRO A 154 25.43 11.92 26.73
CA PRO A 154 24.75 11.50 25.51
C PRO A 154 23.28 11.15 25.72
N ALA A 155 22.40 11.59 24.81
CA ALA A 155 20.99 11.25 24.81
C ALA A 155 20.70 10.10 23.82
N ALA A 156 19.98 9.12 24.34
CA ALA A 156 19.40 8.01 23.62
C ALA A 156 18.06 8.38 22.97
N ARG A 157 17.76 7.65 21.89
CA ARG A 157 16.42 7.20 21.44
C ARG A 157 15.48 8.25 20.82
N ALA A 158 15.39 8.20 19.49
CA ALA A 158 14.35 8.84 18.68
C ALA A 158 12.94 8.33 19.04
N LEU A 159 11.98 9.27 19.07
CA LEU A 159 10.53 9.04 19.14
C LEU A 159 9.86 9.40 17.81
N PRO A 160 8.68 8.83 17.50
CA PRO A 160 8.18 8.65 16.15
C PRO A 160 7.49 9.89 15.57
N ALA A 161 7.70 10.15 14.28
CA ALA A 161 6.90 11.08 13.49
C ALA A 161 5.41 10.66 13.50
N LYS A 162 4.50 11.59 13.78
CA LYS A 162 3.04 11.37 13.68
C LYS A 162 2.40 12.22 12.58
N ALA A 163 1.92 11.47 11.58
CA ALA A 163 0.69 11.59 10.80
C ALA A 163 0.19 12.98 10.35
N LYS A 164 0.47 13.29 9.07
CA LYS A 164 -0.28 14.24 8.23
C LYS A 164 -1.77 13.88 8.13
N GLY A 165 -2.62 14.89 7.93
CA GLY A 165 -3.98 14.69 7.40
C GLY A 165 -3.96 14.02 6.02
N ILE A 166 -5.01 13.24 5.74
CA ILE A 166 -5.21 12.50 4.48
C ILE A 166 -5.42 13.51 3.34
N SER A 167 -4.38 13.80 2.54
CA SER A 167 -4.49 14.62 1.31
C SER A 167 -5.03 13.78 0.14
N ALA A 168 -5.45 14.40 -0.96
CA ALA A 168 -5.89 13.67 -2.15
C ALA A 168 -4.82 12.73 -2.76
N ASP A 169 -3.54 12.90 -2.42
CA ASP A 169 -2.43 12.01 -2.81
C ASP A 169 -2.25 10.80 -1.87
N SER A 170 -3.10 10.67 -0.85
CA SER A 170 -3.03 9.58 0.15
C SER A 170 -3.93 8.38 -0.16
N PHE A 171 -4.64 8.38 -1.30
CA PHE A 171 -5.34 7.21 -1.80
C PHE A 171 -4.33 6.26 -2.45
N THR A 172 -4.05 5.13 -1.81
CA THR A 172 -2.90 4.27 -2.15
C THR A 172 -3.12 3.42 -3.40
N TRP A 173 -4.31 2.85 -3.54
CA TRP A 173 -4.78 2.00 -4.65
C TRP A 173 -6.18 1.50 -4.31
N VAL A 174 -6.96 1.03 -5.29
CA VAL A 174 -8.24 0.33 -5.08
C VAL A 174 -8.21 -0.97 -5.86
N ARG A 175 -8.66 -2.08 -5.25
CA ARG A 175 -8.65 -3.41 -5.88
C ARG A 175 -9.96 -4.14 -5.61
N ASP A 176 -10.29 -5.02 -6.54
CA ASP A 176 -11.39 -5.95 -6.44
C ASP A 176 -10.91 -7.28 -5.86
N TYR A 177 -11.67 -7.83 -4.92
CA TYR A 177 -11.38 -9.10 -4.28
C TYR A 177 -12.60 -10.01 -4.36
N THR A 178 -12.32 -11.32 -4.38
CA THR A 178 -13.30 -12.36 -4.08
C THR A 178 -12.88 -13.08 -2.80
N LEU A 179 -13.81 -13.77 -2.15
CA LEU A 179 -13.52 -14.66 -1.03
C LEU A 179 -13.55 -16.10 -1.52
N GLU A 180 -12.39 -16.75 -1.48
CA GLU A 180 -12.25 -18.14 -1.92
C GLU A 180 -12.19 -19.10 -0.73
N LYS A 181 -12.80 -20.27 -0.90
CA LYS A 181 -12.66 -21.38 0.04
C LYS A 181 -11.34 -22.07 -0.24
N VAL A 182 -10.42 -21.97 0.70
CA VAL A 182 -9.10 -22.61 0.61
C VAL A 182 -9.02 -23.72 1.65
N ARG A 183 -8.44 -24.86 1.27
CA ARG A 183 -8.15 -25.95 2.20
C ARG A 183 -7.29 -25.41 3.35
N SER A 184 -7.67 -25.76 4.57
CA SER A 184 -7.01 -25.24 5.77
C SER A 184 -6.90 -26.31 6.84
N GLU A 185 -5.87 -26.21 7.68
CA GLU A 185 -5.70 -27.05 8.86
C GLU A 185 -6.09 -26.27 10.13
N THR A 186 -6.47 -26.98 11.19
CA THR A 186 -6.79 -26.36 12.48
C THR A 186 -5.53 -26.28 13.33
N ALA A 187 -5.14 -25.07 13.75
CA ALA A 187 -4.11 -24.89 14.78
C ALA A 187 -4.73 -25.04 16.17
N LEU A 188 -4.34 -26.07 16.92
CA LEU A 188 -4.94 -26.47 18.19
C LEU A 188 -4.02 -26.20 19.39
N HIS A 189 -4.60 -25.85 20.56
CA HIS A 189 -3.90 -25.76 21.84
C HIS A 189 -3.58 -27.13 22.49
N GLY A 190 -3.86 -28.23 21.78
CA GLY A 190 -4.07 -29.54 22.40
C GLY A 190 -5.49 -29.66 22.97
N VAL A 191 -5.86 -30.87 23.40
CA VAL A 191 -7.21 -31.14 23.92
C VAL A 191 -7.40 -30.39 25.24
N ARG A 192 -8.34 -29.45 25.32
CA ARG A 192 -8.68 -28.76 26.57
C ARG A 192 -9.29 -29.73 27.58
N ASP A 193 -8.85 -29.65 28.83
CA ASP A 193 -9.56 -30.24 29.96
C ASP A 193 -10.79 -29.38 30.26
N LEU A 194 -11.99 -29.95 30.12
CA LEU A 194 -13.25 -29.26 30.34
C LEU A 194 -13.84 -29.56 31.72
N THR A 195 -13.08 -30.22 32.61
CA THR A 195 -13.48 -30.44 34.00
C THR A 195 -13.78 -29.10 34.69
N ASP A 196 -14.87 -29.03 35.45
CA ASP A 196 -15.39 -27.82 36.11
C ASP A 196 -15.81 -26.67 35.17
N THR A 197 -15.90 -26.90 33.86
CA THR A 197 -16.47 -25.94 32.90
C THR A 197 -17.96 -26.18 32.67
N THR A 198 -18.70 -25.11 32.35
CA THR A 198 -20.15 -25.17 32.08
C THR A 198 -20.45 -24.65 30.68
N PHE A 199 -21.05 -25.51 29.86
CA PHE A 199 -21.51 -25.20 28.51
C PHE A 199 -23.03 -25.01 28.51
N VAL A 200 -23.50 -23.96 27.84
CA VAL A 200 -24.90 -23.85 27.42
C VAL A 200 -24.98 -24.18 25.93
N VAL A 201 -25.71 -25.23 25.58
CA VAL A 201 -25.96 -25.63 24.18
C VAL A 201 -27.36 -25.19 23.81
N ILE A 202 -27.48 -24.29 22.83
CA ILE A 202 -28.75 -23.71 22.38
C ILE A 202 -29.07 -24.28 21.00
N GLY A 203 -30.22 -24.93 20.83
CA GLY A 203 -30.69 -25.38 19.53
C GLY A 203 -31.98 -26.16 19.59
N ASP A 204 -32.74 -26.14 18.50
CA ASP A 204 -34.02 -26.87 18.38
C ASP A 204 -33.85 -28.26 17.75
N ASP A 205 -32.68 -28.56 17.17
CA ASP A 205 -32.33 -29.90 16.64
C ASP A 205 -31.92 -30.84 17.78
N ALA A 206 -32.91 -31.54 18.34
CA ALA A 206 -32.70 -32.46 19.46
C ALA A 206 -31.68 -33.58 19.17
N GLY A 207 -31.51 -33.98 17.90
CA GLY A 207 -30.57 -35.03 17.51
C GLY A 207 -29.13 -34.56 17.69
N LEU A 208 -28.77 -33.48 17.01
CA LEU A 208 -27.43 -32.89 17.08
C LEU A 208 -27.10 -32.33 18.47
N VAL A 209 -28.05 -31.63 19.10
CA VAL A 209 -27.85 -31.09 20.45
C VAL A 209 -27.55 -32.20 21.46
N GLY A 210 -28.26 -33.33 21.38
CA GLY A 210 -27.97 -34.50 22.22
C GLY A 210 -26.60 -35.13 21.96
N ARG A 211 -26.10 -35.09 20.71
CA ARG A 211 -24.74 -35.55 20.38
C ARG A 211 -23.68 -34.61 20.93
N LEU A 212 -23.85 -33.30 20.79
CA LEU A 212 -22.95 -32.30 21.37
C LEU A 212 -22.87 -32.43 22.89
N GLU A 213 -24.00 -32.66 23.57
CA GLU A 213 -24.00 -32.94 25.01
C GLU A 213 -23.15 -34.17 25.35
N SER A 214 -23.32 -35.27 24.61
CA SER A 214 -22.55 -36.49 24.85
C SER A 214 -21.05 -36.28 24.67
N GLU A 215 -20.62 -35.58 23.61
CA GLU A 215 -19.20 -35.30 23.34
C GLU A 215 -18.60 -34.38 24.40
N LEU A 216 -19.29 -33.30 24.78
CA LEU A 216 -18.83 -32.35 25.80
C LEU A 216 -18.76 -32.99 27.19
N ARG A 217 -19.78 -33.74 27.60
CA ARG A 217 -19.75 -34.50 28.88
C ARG A 217 -18.65 -35.57 28.88
N GLY A 218 -18.38 -36.18 27.72
CA GLY A 218 -17.27 -37.11 27.53
C GLY A 218 -15.90 -36.50 27.82
N ARG A 219 -15.76 -35.17 27.68
CA ARG A 219 -14.57 -34.39 28.04
C ARG A 219 -14.60 -33.77 29.45
N GLY A 220 -15.59 -34.12 30.28
CA GLY A 220 -15.70 -33.66 31.68
C GLY A 220 -16.53 -32.39 31.90
N ALA A 221 -17.12 -31.81 30.85
CA ALA A 221 -17.93 -30.60 30.97
C ALA A 221 -19.30 -30.83 31.61
N GLN A 222 -19.82 -29.80 32.30
CA GLN A 222 -21.23 -29.70 32.64
C GLN A 222 -21.99 -29.05 31.48
N VAL A 223 -23.09 -29.65 31.03
CA VAL A 223 -23.86 -29.16 29.87
C VAL A 223 -25.30 -28.87 30.28
N ASP A 224 -25.78 -27.68 29.93
CA ASP A 224 -27.18 -27.25 30.02
C ASP A 224 -27.74 -27.05 28.60
N ILE A 225 -28.78 -27.80 28.26
CA ILE A 225 -29.42 -27.76 26.93
C ILE A 225 -30.61 -26.79 26.97
N ARG A 226 -30.64 -25.86 26.01
CA ARG A 226 -31.70 -24.86 25.84
C ARG A 226 -32.20 -24.84 24.39
N THR A 227 -33.42 -24.33 24.23
CA THR A 227 -33.99 -23.98 22.91
C THR A 227 -33.87 -22.49 22.69
N PHE A 228 -34.05 -22.02 21.45
CA PHE A 228 -34.12 -20.57 21.21
C PHE A 228 -35.33 -19.92 21.91
N SER A 229 -36.31 -20.66 22.40
CA SER A 229 -37.45 -20.08 23.14
C SER A 229 -37.16 -19.80 24.63
N ASP A 230 -36.16 -20.48 25.22
CA ASP A 230 -35.83 -20.42 26.66
C ASP A 230 -34.31 -20.31 26.89
N SER A 231 -33.67 -19.37 26.18
CA SER A 231 -32.21 -19.25 26.09
C SER A 231 -31.69 -18.11 26.99
N THR A 232 -31.46 -18.39 28.28
CA THR A 232 -30.63 -17.53 29.12
C THR A 232 -29.21 -18.10 29.20
N THR A 233 -28.21 -17.33 28.82
CA THR A 233 -26.80 -17.73 28.95
C THR A 233 -26.18 -17.31 30.29
N ALA A 234 -27.01 -16.95 31.27
CA ALA A 234 -26.54 -16.45 32.56
C ALA A 234 -25.74 -17.54 33.29
N ASN A 235 -24.47 -17.24 33.63
CA ASN A 235 -23.50 -18.12 34.29
C ASN A 235 -22.85 -19.21 33.40
N ALA A 236 -22.98 -19.15 32.08
CA ALA A 236 -22.30 -20.09 31.16
C ALA A 236 -20.83 -19.71 30.96
N HIS A 237 -19.89 -20.66 31.11
CA HIS A 237 -18.48 -20.45 30.77
C HIS A 237 -18.28 -20.41 29.25
N HIS A 238 -19.04 -21.23 28.51
CA HIS A 238 -19.02 -21.32 27.06
C HIS A 238 -20.44 -21.52 26.51
N VAL A 239 -20.69 -21.06 25.28
CA VAL A 239 -21.97 -21.19 24.57
C VAL A 239 -21.74 -21.88 23.23
N VAL A 240 -22.55 -22.90 22.92
CA VAL A 240 -22.62 -23.53 21.60
C VAL A 240 -24.03 -23.35 21.05
N ALA A 241 -24.19 -22.57 19.98
CA ALA A 241 -25.46 -22.33 19.33
C ALA A 241 -25.57 -23.13 18.03
N VAL A 242 -26.59 -23.96 17.89
CA VAL A 242 -26.89 -24.75 16.70
C VAL A 242 -28.01 -24.04 15.93
N MET A 243 -27.64 -23.43 14.80
CA MET A 243 -28.59 -22.79 13.90
C MET A 243 -29.47 -23.83 13.20
N PRO A 244 -30.73 -23.50 12.83
CA PRO A 244 -31.60 -24.44 12.12
C PRO A 244 -30.97 -24.95 10.81
N ARG A 245 -31.14 -26.23 10.47
CA ARG A 245 -30.64 -26.85 9.22
C ARG A 245 -31.38 -26.38 7.96
N VAL A 246 -32.66 -26.07 8.10
CA VAL A 246 -33.53 -25.59 7.03
C VAL A 246 -34.36 -24.44 7.57
N THR A 247 -34.30 -23.30 6.90
CA THR A 247 -35.28 -22.22 7.05
C THR A 247 -36.15 -22.18 5.80
N ASP A 248 -37.40 -21.75 5.94
CA ASP A 248 -38.31 -21.52 4.82
C ASP A 248 -37.60 -20.72 3.72
N ASP A 249 -37.70 -21.16 2.45
CA ASP A 249 -36.98 -20.58 1.30
C ASP A 249 -37.28 -19.09 1.08
N SER A 250 -38.36 -18.58 1.68
CA SER A 250 -38.81 -17.20 1.57
C SER A 250 -38.18 -16.28 2.63
N VAL A 251 -37.48 -15.23 2.18
CA VAL A 251 -37.00 -14.12 3.02
C VAL A 251 -38.20 -13.26 3.45
N THR A 252 -38.93 -13.73 4.45
CA THR A 252 -40.12 -13.04 4.99
C THR A 252 -39.76 -12.12 6.15
N GLU A 253 -40.62 -11.13 6.41
CA GLU A 253 -40.53 -10.32 7.63
C GLU A 253 -40.49 -11.20 8.89
N SER A 254 -41.33 -12.24 8.95
CA SER A 254 -41.37 -13.15 10.10
C SER A 254 -40.05 -13.93 10.28
N GLY A 255 -39.45 -14.37 9.16
CA GLY A 255 -38.16 -15.05 9.16
C GLY A 255 -37.04 -14.14 9.64
N LEU A 256 -37.01 -12.90 9.15
CA LEU A 256 -36.01 -11.92 9.54
C LEU A 256 -36.07 -11.58 11.02
N ARG A 257 -37.28 -11.40 11.57
CA ARG A 257 -37.49 -11.16 13.01
C ARG A 257 -37.00 -12.34 13.85
N ARG A 258 -37.32 -13.58 13.45
CA ARG A 258 -36.81 -14.79 14.12
C ARG A 258 -35.29 -14.87 14.10
N GLY A 259 -34.66 -14.59 12.95
CA GLY A 259 -33.20 -14.56 12.82
C GLY A 259 -32.55 -13.55 13.79
N ILE A 260 -33.11 -12.34 13.86
CA ILE A 260 -32.66 -11.29 14.79
C ILE A 260 -32.82 -11.76 16.25
N GLU A 261 -33.96 -12.34 16.61
CA GLU A 261 -34.19 -12.87 17.95
C GLU A 261 -33.19 -13.98 18.32
N HIS A 262 -32.85 -14.87 17.39
CA HIS A 262 -31.82 -15.89 17.62
C HIS A 262 -30.46 -15.25 17.92
N MET A 263 -30.07 -14.21 17.19
CA MET A 263 -28.77 -13.54 17.41
C MET A 263 -28.65 -12.90 18.81
N TYR A 264 -29.71 -12.33 19.36
CA TYR A 264 -29.68 -11.84 20.75
C TYR A 264 -29.47 -12.95 21.78
N LYS A 265 -29.89 -14.17 21.47
CA LYS A 265 -29.95 -15.30 22.40
C LYS A 265 -28.65 -16.08 22.48
N ILE A 266 -27.80 -15.98 21.46
CA ILE A 266 -26.54 -16.73 21.39
C ILE A 266 -25.37 -15.98 22.01
N VAL A 267 -25.42 -14.65 22.13
CA VAL A 267 -24.29 -13.88 22.64
C VAL A 267 -24.25 -13.95 24.18
N PRO A 268 -23.16 -14.46 24.79
CA PRO A 268 -23.07 -14.61 26.23
C PRO A 268 -23.01 -13.25 26.95
N ALA A 269 -23.65 -13.18 28.11
CA ALA A 269 -23.51 -12.07 29.04
C ALA A 269 -22.04 -11.92 29.49
N GLN A 270 -21.60 -10.68 29.70
CA GLN A 270 -20.24 -10.39 30.17
C GLN A 270 -20.01 -10.98 31.57
N GLN A 271 -18.98 -11.82 31.72
CA GLN A 271 -18.62 -12.39 33.01
C GLN A 271 -17.58 -11.55 33.76
N SER A 272 -17.74 -11.44 35.07
CA SER A 272 -16.78 -10.81 35.98
C SER A 272 -15.75 -11.85 36.43
N GLY A 273 -14.63 -12.00 35.72
CA GLY A 273 -13.64 -13.02 36.13
C GLY A 273 -12.38 -13.21 35.29
N GLY A 274 -12.23 -12.55 34.14
CA GLY A 274 -10.99 -12.62 33.33
C GLY A 274 -10.74 -13.94 32.58
N ALA A 275 -11.54 -14.99 32.80
CA ALA A 275 -11.53 -16.20 31.97
C ALA A 275 -12.14 -15.91 30.59
N ARG A 276 -11.52 -16.40 29.52
CA ARG A 276 -12.05 -16.25 28.14
C ARG A 276 -13.26 -17.17 27.95
N THR A 277 -14.38 -16.59 27.50
CA THR A 277 -15.61 -17.32 27.18
C THR A 277 -15.63 -17.67 25.69
N THR A 278 -16.04 -18.90 25.34
CA THR A 278 -16.16 -19.29 23.93
C THR A 278 -17.60 -19.16 23.47
N LEU A 279 -17.82 -18.50 22.33
CA LEU A 279 -19.07 -18.51 21.57
C LEU A 279 -18.83 -19.33 20.30
N ALA A 280 -19.36 -20.54 20.25
CA ALA A 280 -19.35 -21.36 19.05
C ALA A 280 -20.72 -21.37 18.39
N VAL A 281 -20.78 -21.07 17.10
CA VAL A 281 -22.00 -21.05 16.30
C VAL A 281 -21.87 -22.07 15.18
N VAL A 282 -22.75 -23.06 15.20
CA VAL A 282 -22.85 -24.14 14.21
C VAL A 282 -23.91 -23.75 13.21
N GLN A 283 -23.54 -23.66 11.93
CA GLN A 283 -24.46 -23.29 10.85
C GLN A 283 -24.45 -24.34 9.73
N PHE A 284 -25.55 -24.41 8.99
CA PHE A 284 -25.73 -25.35 7.88
C PHE A 284 -26.02 -24.56 6.63
N THR A 285 -25.03 -24.53 5.75
CA THR A 285 -25.10 -23.82 4.47
C THR A 285 -24.59 -24.81 3.44
N ASP A 286 -25.26 -24.97 2.30
CA ASP A 286 -24.70 -25.79 1.20
C ASP A 286 -23.26 -25.32 0.96
N VAL A 287 -22.31 -26.24 1.12
CA VAL A 287 -20.90 -25.89 1.32
C VAL A 287 -20.22 -25.52 0.01
N GLU A 288 -20.94 -25.59 -1.09
CA GLU A 288 -20.52 -25.01 -2.36
C GLU A 288 -21.17 -23.62 -2.52
N LEU A 289 -20.33 -22.58 -2.65
CA LEU A 289 -20.75 -21.20 -2.94
C LEU A 289 -21.52 -21.06 -4.28
N SER A 290 -21.74 -22.17 -4.99
CA SER A 290 -22.47 -22.31 -6.25
C SER A 290 -23.97 -22.66 -6.06
N ASN A 291 -24.41 -23.12 -4.89
CA ASN A 291 -25.82 -23.50 -4.69
C ASN A 291 -26.32 -23.15 -3.26
N PRO A 292 -26.87 -21.96 -3.01
CA PRO A 292 -27.17 -21.53 -1.64
C PRO A 292 -28.51 -22.08 -1.13
N ALA A 293 -28.48 -23.18 -0.36
CA ALA A 293 -29.57 -23.63 0.52
C ALA A 293 -29.87 -22.61 1.66
N PRO A 294 -31.01 -22.68 2.39
CA PRO A 294 -31.76 -21.49 2.80
C PRO A 294 -31.42 -20.85 4.14
N VAL A 295 -30.33 -21.18 4.84
CA VAL A 295 -30.02 -20.59 6.16
C VAL A 295 -29.08 -19.40 6.04
N PRO A 296 -29.48 -18.20 6.52
CA PRO A 296 -28.58 -17.07 6.70
C PRO A 296 -27.30 -17.42 7.42
N SER A 297 -26.14 -17.15 6.83
CA SER A 297 -24.92 -17.13 7.63
C SER A 297 -25.01 -16.02 8.68
N VAL A 298 -24.30 -16.22 9.79
CA VAL A 298 -24.22 -15.29 10.91
C VAL A 298 -22.76 -14.90 11.20
N ALA A 299 -21.88 -15.11 10.23
CA ALA A 299 -20.45 -14.88 10.36
C ALA A 299 -20.16 -13.40 10.52
N ALA A 300 -20.79 -12.53 9.73
CA ALA A 300 -20.56 -11.09 9.79
C ALA A 300 -21.06 -10.47 11.11
N PHE A 301 -22.21 -10.96 11.61
CA PHE A 301 -22.73 -10.57 12.92
C PHE A 301 -21.74 -10.94 14.04
N THR A 302 -21.31 -12.20 14.07
CA THR A 302 -20.41 -12.72 15.11
C THR A 302 -18.99 -12.16 14.99
N ALA A 303 -18.51 -11.83 13.79
CA ALA A 303 -17.28 -11.10 13.56
C ALA A 303 -17.34 -9.69 14.18
N SER A 304 -18.47 -8.99 14.06
CA SER A 304 -18.66 -7.70 14.73
C SER A 304 -18.70 -7.85 16.26
N VAL A 305 -19.34 -8.89 16.79
CA VAL A 305 -19.33 -9.22 18.22
C VAL A 305 -17.91 -9.51 18.71
N HIS A 306 -17.12 -10.26 17.95
CA HIS A 306 -15.70 -10.51 18.24
C HIS A 306 -14.91 -9.20 18.41
N HIS A 307 -15.08 -8.25 17.49
CA HIS A 307 -14.40 -6.96 17.58
C HIS A 307 -14.90 -6.09 18.75
N GLU A 308 -16.17 -6.25 19.16
CA GLU A 308 -16.74 -5.54 20.31
C GLU A 308 -16.38 -6.14 21.66
N ARG A 309 -16.13 -7.46 21.69
CA ARG A 309 -15.96 -8.30 22.89
C ARG A 309 -14.67 -9.12 22.78
N PRO A 310 -13.48 -8.49 22.86
CA PRO A 310 -12.17 -9.16 22.67
C PRO A 310 -11.84 -10.24 23.72
N GLU A 311 -12.61 -10.31 24.80
CA GLU A 311 -12.56 -11.38 25.79
C GLU A 311 -13.21 -12.69 25.31
N LEU A 312 -14.00 -12.66 24.23
CA LEU A 312 -14.61 -13.85 23.65
C LEU A 312 -13.65 -14.55 22.67
N ASP A 313 -13.67 -15.88 22.71
CA ASP A 313 -13.23 -16.71 21.60
C ASP A 313 -14.46 -17.03 20.73
N VAL A 314 -14.48 -16.54 19.49
CA VAL A 314 -15.61 -16.74 18.59
C VAL A 314 -15.29 -17.81 17.56
N ARG A 315 -16.19 -18.77 17.37
CA ARG A 315 -16.10 -19.83 16.37
C ARG A 315 -17.38 -19.84 15.55
N VAL A 316 -17.27 -19.79 14.23
CA VAL A 316 -18.36 -19.99 13.29
C VAL A 316 -18.01 -21.18 12.42
N ILE A 317 -18.76 -22.27 12.57
CA ILE A 317 -18.44 -23.57 11.98
C ILE A 317 -19.60 -23.98 11.08
N GLY A 318 -19.35 -23.94 9.78
CA GLY A 318 -20.32 -24.33 8.76
C GLY A 318 -20.18 -25.78 8.33
N PHE A 319 -21.30 -26.46 8.13
CA PHE A 319 -21.37 -27.83 7.63
C PHE A 319 -22.36 -27.94 6.47
N ASP A 320 -22.21 -29.00 5.70
CA ASP A 320 -23.21 -29.39 4.72
C ASP A 320 -24.50 -29.81 5.43
N GLY A 321 -25.65 -29.48 4.83
CA GLY A 321 -26.96 -29.79 5.41
C GLY A 321 -27.17 -31.29 5.60
N SER A 322 -26.48 -32.13 4.82
CA SER A 322 -26.54 -33.58 4.86
C SER A 322 -25.52 -34.23 5.81
N THR A 323 -24.59 -33.47 6.40
CA THR A 323 -23.57 -34.02 7.31
C THR A 323 -24.22 -34.64 8.56
N ALA A 324 -23.74 -35.85 8.91
CA ALA A 324 -24.27 -36.62 10.03
C ALA A 324 -24.00 -35.95 11.37
N ASP A 325 -24.99 -35.95 12.27
CA ASP A 325 -24.91 -35.29 13.59
C ASP A 325 -23.68 -35.69 14.42
N ALA A 326 -23.25 -36.95 14.31
CA ALA A 326 -22.08 -37.45 15.03
C ALA A 326 -20.77 -36.79 14.56
N GLU A 327 -20.63 -36.59 13.25
CA GLU A 327 -19.45 -35.95 12.65
C GLU A 327 -19.45 -34.45 12.96
N VAL A 328 -20.62 -33.80 12.86
CA VAL A 328 -20.78 -32.39 13.25
C VAL A 328 -20.37 -32.18 14.71
N ALA A 329 -20.92 -32.98 15.64
CA ALA A 329 -20.64 -32.84 17.06
C ALA A 329 -19.15 -33.03 17.40
N ALA A 330 -18.51 -34.08 16.87
CA ALA A 330 -17.10 -34.34 17.09
C ALA A 330 -16.20 -33.19 16.57
N THR A 331 -16.50 -32.69 15.37
CA THR A 331 -15.76 -31.59 14.75
C THR A 331 -15.94 -30.28 15.51
N VAL A 332 -17.16 -29.94 15.92
CA VAL A 332 -17.44 -28.73 16.71
C VAL A 332 -16.63 -28.74 18.01
N VAL A 333 -16.63 -29.86 18.73
CA VAL A 333 -15.87 -29.99 19.98
C VAL A 333 -14.36 -29.93 19.73
N SER A 334 -13.86 -30.40 18.59
CA SER A 334 -12.46 -30.22 18.19
C SER A 334 -12.10 -28.77 17.89
N GLU A 335 -12.97 -28.01 17.22
CA GLU A 335 -12.73 -26.58 16.90
C GLU A 335 -12.79 -25.66 18.12
N LEU A 336 -13.39 -26.12 19.22
CA LEU A 336 -13.25 -25.44 20.51
C LEU A 336 -11.78 -25.35 20.93
N ASP A 337 -10.91 -26.29 20.54
CA ASP A 337 -9.50 -26.30 20.93
C ASP A 337 -8.61 -25.35 20.08
N SER A 338 -9.19 -24.62 19.11
CA SER A 338 -8.47 -23.71 18.22
C SER A 338 -7.79 -22.55 18.94
N VAL A 339 -6.59 -22.18 18.47
CA VAL A 339 -5.72 -21.14 19.06
C VAL A 339 -6.16 -19.71 18.74
N ALA A 340 -6.71 -19.48 17.54
CA ALA A 340 -7.08 -18.14 17.09
C ALA A 340 -8.26 -17.59 17.91
N PRO A 341 -8.33 -16.30 18.24
CA PRO A 341 -9.47 -15.75 18.98
C PRO A 341 -10.76 -15.74 18.15
N TYR A 342 -10.66 -15.58 16.83
CA TYR A 342 -11.76 -15.76 15.88
C TYR A 342 -11.46 -16.90 14.90
N VAL A 343 -12.45 -17.74 14.63
CA VAL A 343 -12.39 -18.76 13.58
C VAL A 343 -13.68 -18.73 12.78
N PHE A 344 -13.55 -18.63 11.46
CA PHE A 344 -14.59 -18.99 10.52
C PHE A 344 -14.08 -20.19 9.69
N ALA A 345 -14.75 -21.33 9.78
CA ALA A 345 -14.38 -22.54 9.05
C ALA A 345 -15.62 -23.24 8.48
N THR A 346 -15.48 -23.83 7.30
CA THR A 346 -16.52 -24.66 6.68
C THR A 346 -15.98 -26.06 6.38
N TYR A 347 -16.82 -27.08 6.58
CA TYR A 347 -16.52 -28.47 6.29
C TYR A 347 -17.40 -28.96 5.15
N ASP A 348 -16.79 -29.47 4.09
CA ASP A 348 -17.52 -30.04 2.95
C ASP A 348 -18.11 -31.42 3.27
N ALA A 349 -18.81 -32.02 2.29
CA ALA A 349 -19.42 -33.34 2.43
C ALA A 349 -18.40 -34.47 2.71
N GLU A 350 -17.12 -34.27 2.39
CA GLU A 350 -16.02 -35.20 2.70
C GLU A 350 -15.34 -34.88 4.04
N MET A 351 -15.90 -33.94 4.82
CA MET A 351 -15.35 -33.44 6.09
C MET A 351 -13.97 -32.77 5.93
N GLY A 352 -13.65 -32.29 4.73
CA GLY A 352 -12.46 -31.51 4.49
C GLY A 352 -12.66 -30.05 4.93
N ARG A 353 -11.79 -29.58 5.83
CA ARG A 353 -11.84 -28.22 6.37
C ARG A 353 -11.40 -27.16 5.36
N THR A 354 -12.15 -26.07 5.29
CA THR A 354 -11.86 -24.89 4.47
C THR A 354 -12.04 -23.61 5.26
N ALA A 355 -11.31 -22.57 4.88
CA ALA A 355 -11.46 -21.21 5.40
C ALA A 355 -11.69 -20.26 4.22
N LEU A 356 -12.35 -19.12 4.49
CA LEU A 356 -12.46 -18.05 3.50
C LEU A 356 -11.18 -17.21 3.51
N GLN A 357 -10.61 -17.02 2.33
CA GLN A 357 -9.44 -16.18 2.14
C GLN A 357 -9.70 -15.15 1.04
N PRO A 358 -9.43 -13.85 1.29
CA PRO A 358 -9.43 -12.85 0.24
C PRO A 358 -8.40 -13.18 -0.84
N ARG A 359 -8.85 -13.17 -2.10
CA ARG A 359 -7.99 -13.20 -3.28
C ARG A 359 -8.30 -11.99 -4.16
N VAL A 360 -7.24 -11.30 -4.59
CA VAL A 360 -7.33 -10.23 -5.58
C VAL A 360 -7.86 -10.80 -6.90
N LEU A 361 -8.83 -10.12 -7.49
CA LEU A 361 -9.33 -10.39 -8.83
C LEU A 361 -8.47 -9.64 -9.84
N ALA A 362 -7.70 -10.38 -10.63
CA ALA A 362 -6.89 -9.81 -11.69
C ALA A 362 -7.73 -9.54 -12.94
N SER A 363 -7.32 -8.59 -13.80
CA SER A 363 -8.04 -8.29 -15.05
C SER A 363 -8.22 -9.50 -15.98
N ASN A 364 -7.34 -10.50 -15.89
CA ASN A 364 -7.46 -11.76 -16.65
C ASN A 364 -8.60 -12.66 -16.14
N ASP A 365 -9.06 -12.47 -14.91
CA ASP A 365 -10.22 -13.17 -14.35
C ASP A 365 -11.54 -12.64 -14.95
N TYR A 366 -11.50 -11.50 -15.65
CA TYR A 366 -12.69 -10.84 -16.17
C TYR A 366 -13.09 -11.46 -17.49
N THR A 367 -14.32 -11.96 -17.54
CA THR A 367 -14.98 -12.30 -18.80
C THR A 367 -15.71 -11.08 -19.31
N VAL A 368 -15.52 -10.75 -20.59
CA VAL A 368 -16.33 -9.72 -21.25
C VAL A 368 -17.74 -10.28 -21.38
N ARG A 369 -18.68 -9.65 -20.68
CA ARG A 369 -20.11 -9.92 -20.77
C ARG A 369 -20.81 -8.58 -20.87
N GLU A 370 -20.92 -8.05 -22.09
CA GLU A 370 -21.66 -6.80 -22.29
C GLU A 370 -23.03 -6.94 -21.62
N SER A 371 -23.33 -6.07 -20.65
CA SER A 371 -24.62 -6.06 -19.96
C SER A 371 -25.79 -5.90 -20.94
N GLY A 372 -25.52 -5.40 -22.14
CA GLY A 372 -26.51 -5.15 -23.17
C GLY A 372 -27.50 -4.04 -22.79
N LEU A 373 -27.15 -3.23 -21.77
CA LEU A 373 -27.91 -2.05 -21.37
C LEU A 373 -27.71 -0.92 -22.37
N GLY A 374 -28.80 -0.34 -22.84
CA GLY A 374 -28.80 0.80 -23.73
C GLY A 374 -29.96 1.75 -23.46
N SER A 375 -30.16 2.73 -24.35
CA SER A 375 -31.21 3.76 -24.20
C SER A 375 -32.66 3.26 -24.15
N SER A 376 -32.92 2.00 -24.49
CA SER A 376 -34.25 1.37 -24.37
C SER A 376 -34.49 0.70 -23.02
N ASP A 377 -33.47 0.63 -22.16
CA ASP A 377 -33.52 -0.07 -20.89
C ASP A 377 -33.91 0.88 -19.75
N VAL A 378 -34.66 0.35 -18.79
CA VAL A 378 -35.03 1.04 -17.55
C VAL A 378 -34.35 0.34 -16.38
N VAL A 379 -33.55 1.10 -15.62
CA VAL A 379 -32.84 0.59 -14.45
C VAL A 379 -33.40 1.22 -13.18
N VAL A 380 -33.96 0.39 -12.32
CA VAL A 380 -34.44 0.79 -10.99
C VAL A 380 -33.27 0.79 -10.00
N VAL A 381 -33.09 1.90 -9.28
CA VAL A 381 -32.03 2.08 -8.28
C VAL A 381 -32.65 2.44 -6.93
N THR A 382 -32.69 1.50 -5.98
CA THR A 382 -33.15 1.79 -4.61
C THR A 382 -32.05 2.46 -3.80
N GLY A 383 -32.42 3.44 -2.98
CA GLY A 383 -31.44 4.33 -2.34
C GLY A 383 -30.74 5.28 -3.32
N GLY A 384 -31.11 5.26 -4.62
CA GLY A 384 -30.43 5.96 -5.71
C GLY A 384 -30.52 7.48 -5.72
N ALA A 385 -31.32 8.08 -4.83
CA ALA A 385 -31.56 9.52 -4.86
C ALA A 385 -30.51 10.37 -4.12
N LYS A 386 -29.59 9.73 -3.37
CA LYS A 386 -28.63 10.41 -2.48
C LYS A 386 -27.28 9.68 -2.45
N GLY A 387 -26.22 10.41 -2.10
CA GLY A 387 -24.90 9.83 -1.79
C GLY A 387 -24.26 9.02 -2.92
N ILE A 388 -23.57 7.93 -2.56
CA ILE A 388 -22.79 7.10 -3.50
C ILE A 388 -23.66 6.44 -4.58
N MET A 389 -24.90 6.06 -4.22
CA MET A 389 -25.82 5.42 -5.15
C MET A 389 -26.26 6.37 -6.26
N ALA A 390 -26.44 7.65 -5.94
CA ALA A 390 -26.74 8.68 -6.95
C ALA A 390 -25.57 8.86 -7.92
N GLN A 391 -24.33 8.85 -7.43
CA GLN A 391 -23.14 8.95 -8.27
C GLN A 391 -23.00 7.74 -9.20
N CYS A 392 -23.18 6.52 -8.68
CA CYS A 392 -23.16 5.31 -9.49
C CYS A 392 -24.31 5.27 -10.52
N ALA A 393 -25.53 5.67 -10.14
CA ALA A 393 -26.67 5.72 -11.06
C ALA A 393 -26.46 6.74 -12.18
N LEU A 394 -25.95 7.92 -11.86
CA LEU A 394 -25.63 8.96 -12.85
C LEU A 394 -24.54 8.49 -13.82
N ALA A 395 -23.48 7.87 -13.29
CA ALA A 395 -22.40 7.35 -14.10
C ALA A 395 -22.87 6.19 -15.01
N LEU A 396 -23.75 5.32 -14.51
CA LEU A 396 -24.37 4.26 -15.31
C LEU A 396 -25.21 4.85 -16.45
N GLY A 397 -26.06 5.85 -16.15
CA GLY A 397 -26.85 6.54 -17.17
C GLY A 397 -26.01 7.22 -18.23
N ARG A 398 -24.90 7.88 -17.85
CA ARG A 398 -23.97 8.48 -18.81
C ARG A 398 -23.34 7.45 -19.75
N LYS A 399 -23.04 6.27 -19.22
CA LYS A 399 -22.37 5.20 -19.96
C LYS A 399 -23.31 4.47 -20.91
N THR A 400 -24.53 4.15 -20.47
CA THR A 400 -25.46 3.29 -21.22
C THR A 400 -26.56 4.06 -21.94
N GLY A 401 -26.86 5.28 -21.50
CA GLY A 401 -28.03 6.05 -21.93
C GLY A 401 -29.37 5.51 -21.41
N ALA A 402 -29.36 4.50 -20.52
CA ALA A 402 -30.58 3.94 -19.94
C ALA A 402 -31.39 4.98 -19.15
N GLU A 403 -32.70 4.75 -19.02
CA GLU A 403 -33.57 5.53 -18.14
C GLU A 403 -33.37 5.10 -16.68
N LEU A 404 -33.08 6.05 -15.79
CA LEU A 404 -32.81 5.77 -14.38
C LEU A 404 -34.03 6.08 -13.51
N VAL A 405 -34.48 5.07 -12.77
CA VAL A 405 -35.59 5.21 -11.83
C VAL A 405 -35.08 5.11 -10.40
N LEU A 406 -34.99 6.26 -9.72
CA LEU A 406 -34.47 6.40 -8.37
C LEU A 406 -35.59 6.19 -7.34
N ILE A 407 -35.41 5.26 -6.41
CA ILE A 407 -36.40 4.93 -5.39
C ILE A 407 -35.87 5.24 -4.00
N GLY A 408 -36.67 5.92 -3.18
CA GLY A 408 -36.37 6.14 -1.76
C GLY A 408 -37.61 6.41 -0.91
N SER A 409 -37.44 6.48 0.41
CA SER A 409 -38.57 6.67 1.35
C SER A 409 -38.87 8.15 1.65
N SER A 410 -37.95 9.06 1.32
CA SER A 410 -38.04 10.49 1.62
C SER A 410 -39.06 11.21 0.74
N GLN A 411 -39.68 12.26 1.26
CA GLN A 411 -40.49 13.16 0.45
C GLN A 411 -39.56 14.13 -0.30
N ARG A 412 -39.74 14.27 -1.61
CA ARG A 412 -39.03 15.29 -2.41
C ARG A 412 -39.51 16.68 -2.02
N GLN A 413 -38.58 17.59 -1.75
CA GLN A 413 -38.81 19.00 -1.45
C GLN A 413 -37.95 19.89 -2.37
N ALA A 414 -38.37 21.14 -2.57
CA ALA A 414 -37.58 22.08 -3.38
C ALA A 414 -36.26 22.41 -2.66
N GLY A 415 -35.14 22.28 -3.36
CA GLY A 415 -33.80 22.57 -2.82
C GLY A 415 -33.18 21.47 -1.96
N ASP A 416 -33.82 20.29 -1.85
CA ASP A 416 -33.21 19.14 -1.17
C ASP A 416 -32.19 18.41 -2.06
N GLU A 417 -31.47 17.46 -1.46
CA GLU A 417 -30.48 16.63 -2.17
C GLU A 417 -31.09 15.85 -3.35
N ILE A 418 -32.36 15.44 -3.25
CA ILE A 418 -33.05 14.69 -4.31
C ILE A 418 -33.28 15.60 -5.52
N ALA A 419 -33.69 16.85 -5.30
CA ALA A 419 -33.84 17.84 -6.35
C ALA A 419 -32.50 18.17 -7.02
N SER A 420 -31.41 18.25 -6.25
CA SER A 420 -30.05 18.42 -6.80
C SER A 420 -29.65 17.23 -7.67
N THR A 421 -29.81 15.99 -7.19
CA THR A 421 -29.51 14.78 -7.96
C THR A 421 -30.25 14.78 -9.30
N LEU A 422 -31.56 15.05 -9.30
CA LEU A 422 -32.34 15.10 -10.54
C LEU A 422 -31.88 16.22 -11.50
N ALA A 423 -31.43 17.36 -10.96
CA ALA A 423 -30.85 18.44 -11.76
C ALA A 423 -29.49 18.03 -12.37
N ASP A 424 -28.69 17.22 -11.68
CA ASP A 424 -27.42 16.69 -12.20
C ASP A 424 -27.64 15.74 -13.38
N PHE A 425 -28.66 14.87 -13.31
CA PHE A 425 -29.09 14.04 -14.44
C PHE A 425 -29.53 14.91 -15.62
N THR A 426 -30.38 15.90 -15.38
CA THR A 426 -30.87 16.82 -16.42
C THR A 426 -29.71 17.58 -17.08
N SER A 427 -28.74 18.05 -16.28
CA SER A 427 -27.55 18.78 -16.76
C SER A 427 -26.61 17.87 -17.56
N ALA A 428 -26.60 16.57 -17.29
CA ALA A 428 -25.89 15.57 -18.08
C ALA A 428 -26.65 15.14 -19.35
N GLY A 429 -27.82 15.73 -19.64
CA GLY A 429 -28.65 15.36 -20.79
C GLY A 429 -29.38 14.03 -20.61
N LEU A 430 -29.54 13.56 -19.37
CA LEU A 430 -30.21 12.31 -19.03
C LEU A 430 -31.58 12.58 -18.38
N SER A 431 -32.50 11.64 -18.54
CA SER A 431 -33.76 11.60 -17.81
C SER A 431 -33.62 10.69 -16.58
N ALA A 432 -34.18 11.13 -15.46
CA ALA A 432 -34.29 10.32 -14.26
C ALA A 432 -35.60 10.61 -13.53
N HIS A 433 -36.24 9.56 -13.04
CA HIS A 433 -37.50 9.62 -12.32
C HIS A 433 -37.30 9.30 -10.85
N TYR A 434 -37.97 10.02 -9.95
CA TYR A 434 -37.95 9.72 -8.53
C TYR A 434 -39.31 9.23 -8.04
N TYR A 435 -39.34 8.05 -7.45
CA TYR A 435 -40.54 7.49 -6.81
C TYR A 435 -40.31 7.30 -5.32
N ARG A 436 -41.30 7.73 -4.54
CA ARG A 436 -41.31 7.50 -3.10
C ARG A 436 -41.91 6.13 -2.81
N CYS A 437 -41.13 5.23 -2.24
CA CYS A 437 -41.58 3.90 -1.84
C CYS A 437 -40.86 3.46 -0.56
N ASN A 438 -41.61 2.89 0.38
CA ASN A 438 -40.99 2.12 1.45
C ASN A 438 -40.67 0.73 0.89
N VAL A 439 -39.39 0.44 0.67
CA VAL A 439 -38.96 -0.83 0.05
C VAL A 439 -39.27 -2.06 0.90
N THR A 440 -39.51 -1.90 2.21
CA THR A 440 -39.87 -3.02 3.10
C THR A 440 -41.34 -3.40 3.02
N ASP A 441 -42.18 -2.63 2.32
CA ASP A 441 -43.61 -2.90 2.12
C ASP A 441 -43.82 -3.54 0.74
N ALA A 442 -44.10 -4.84 0.71
CA ALA A 442 -44.25 -5.62 -0.52
C ALA A 442 -45.39 -5.10 -1.43
N ALA A 443 -46.49 -4.62 -0.84
CA ALA A 443 -47.61 -4.08 -1.61
C ALA A 443 -47.25 -2.72 -2.23
N ALA A 444 -46.52 -1.88 -1.49
CA ALA A 444 -46.01 -0.62 -2.03
C ALA A 444 -44.98 -0.85 -3.16
N VAL A 445 -44.10 -1.84 -3.01
CA VAL A 445 -43.13 -2.22 -4.06
C VAL A 445 -43.84 -2.72 -5.31
N THR A 446 -44.84 -3.60 -5.17
CA THR A 446 -45.63 -4.08 -6.31
C THR A 446 -46.33 -2.92 -7.03
N GLY A 447 -46.93 -1.99 -6.27
CA GLY A 447 -47.60 -0.81 -6.81
C GLY A 447 -46.65 0.13 -7.56
N VAL A 448 -45.46 0.41 -7.00
CA VAL A 448 -44.50 1.31 -7.65
C VAL A 448 -43.88 0.68 -8.89
N VAL A 449 -43.61 -0.64 -8.90
CA VAL A 449 -43.14 -1.36 -10.09
C VAL A 449 -44.16 -1.25 -11.22
N ALA A 450 -45.43 -1.53 -10.94
CA ALA A 450 -46.49 -1.39 -11.95
C ALA A 450 -46.63 0.05 -12.46
N GLN A 451 -46.46 1.06 -11.59
CA GLN A 451 -46.49 2.46 -11.97
C GLN A 451 -45.32 2.81 -12.91
N ILE A 452 -44.10 2.37 -12.58
CA ILE A 452 -42.88 2.62 -13.38
C ILE A 452 -43.03 2.02 -14.78
N GLU A 453 -43.57 0.80 -14.89
CA GLU A 453 -43.73 0.15 -16.19
C GLU A 453 -44.72 0.86 -17.12
N VAL A 454 -45.71 1.52 -16.54
CA VAL A 454 -46.69 2.32 -17.29
C VAL A 454 -46.13 3.70 -17.67
N GLU A 455 -45.41 4.36 -16.75
CA GLU A 455 -44.96 5.75 -16.93
C GLU A 455 -43.62 5.86 -17.67
N VAL A 456 -42.72 4.89 -17.50
CA VAL A 456 -41.34 4.93 -18.01
C VAL A 456 -41.10 3.82 -19.03
N GLY A 457 -41.39 2.56 -18.66
CA GLY A 457 -41.23 1.41 -19.54
C GLY A 457 -40.78 0.13 -18.81
N PRO A 458 -40.59 -0.98 -19.56
CA PRO A 458 -40.23 -2.27 -18.98
C PRO A 458 -38.91 -2.21 -18.20
N ILE A 459 -38.93 -2.69 -16.96
CA ILE A 459 -37.75 -2.72 -16.10
C ILE A 459 -36.84 -3.88 -16.53
N THR A 460 -35.61 -3.55 -16.92
CA THR A 460 -34.61 -4.53 -17.37
C THR A 460 -33.35 -4.53 -16.51
N GLY A 461 -33.21 -3.59 -15.58
CA GLY A 461 -32.12 -3.58 -14.60
C GLY A 461 -32.59 -3.23 -13.20
N PHE A 462 -31.94 -3.84 -12.21
CA PHE A 462 -32.19 -3.57 -10.79
C PHE A 462 -30.88 -3.37 -10.05
N VAL A 463 -30.76 -2.25 -9.34
CA VAL A 463 -29.63 -1.95 -8.48
C VAL A 463 -30.17 -1.64 -7.08
N HIS A 464 -29.78 -2.45 -6.10
CA HIS A 464 -30.27 -2.34 -4.75
C HIS A 464 -29.23 -1.69 -3.82
N GLY A 465 -29.46 -0.44 -3.40
CA GLY A 465 -28.61 0.28 -2.44
C GLY A 465 -29.37 0.85 -1.25
N ALA A 466 -30.62 0.46 -1.05
CA ALA A 466 -31.40 0.92 0.10
C ALA A 466 -30.84 0.34 1.40
N GLY A 467 -30.48 1.23 2.32
CA GLY A 467 -29.96 0.86 3.64
C GLY A 467 -29.49 2.10 4.39
N ALA A 468 -29.35 1.95 5.69
CA ALA A 468 -28.73 2.95 6.55
C ALA A 468 -27.80 2.24 7.52
N ASN A 469 -26.73 2.93 7.92
CA ASN A 469 -25.84 2.47 8.98
C ASN A 469 -25.98 3.38 10.19
N VAL A 470 -26.22 2.80 11.37
CA VAL A 470 -26.29 3.53 12.65
C VAL A 470 -25.41 2.81 13.68
N PRO A 471 -24.09 3.06 13.67
CA PRO A 471 -23.13 2.30 14.47
C PRO A 471 -23.38 2.42 15.97
N ARG A 472 -23.70 1.30 16.60
CA ARG A 472 -23.95 1.12 18.02
C ARG A 472 -23.56 -0.30 18.42
N ARG A 473 -22.92 -0.44 19.59
CA ARG A 473 -22.64 -1.77 20.15
C ARG A 473 -23.90 -2.61 20.21
N PHE A 474 -23.76 -3.92 20.00
CA PHE A 474 -24.91 -4.81 19.86
C PHE A 474 -25.84 -4.76 21.09
N GLU A 475 -25.30 -4.59 22.30
CA GLU A 475 -26.11 -4.54 23.53
C GLU A 475 -27.00 -3.29 23.64
N ARG A 476 -26.73 -2.24 22.84
CA ARG A 476 -27.47 -0.97 22.86
C ARG A 476 -28.56 -0.89 21.80
N VAL A 477 -28.73 -1.95 21.01
CA VAL A 477 -29.76 -2.03 19.98
C VAL A 477 -30.80 -3.02 20.49
N ASP A 478 -32.08 -2.65 20.48
CA ASP A 478 -33.17 -3.58 20.74
C ASP A 478 -33.63 -4.28 19.44
N SER A 479 -34.42 -5.35 19.56
CA SER A 479 -34.84 -6.15 18.40
C SER A 479 -35.65 -5.38 17.37
N ALA A 480 -36.41 -4.35 17.79
CA ALA A 480 -37.18 -3.50 16.88
C ALA A 480 -36.27 -2.57 16.07
N ALA A 481 -35.26 -1.99 16.71
CA ALA A 481 -34.24 -1.18 16.07
C ALA A 481 -33.37 -2.03 15.12
N ALA A 482 -32.94 -3.22 15.56
CA ALA A 482 -32.20 -4.18 14.72
C ALA A 482 -32.99 -4.53 13.45
N PHE A 483 -34.28 -4.84 13.59
CA PHE A 483 -35.14 -5.12 12.43
C PHE A 483 -35.23 -3.92 11.48
N LYS A 484 -35.40 -2.72 12.01
CA LYS A 484 -35.48 -1.49 11.21
C LYS A 484 -34.20 -1.21 10.41
N GLU A 485 -33.04 -1.61 10.92
CA GLU A 485 -31.75 -1.46 10.25
C GLU A 485 -31.52 -2.51 9.16
N VAL A 486 -31.88 -3.76 9.43
CA VAL A 486 -31.64 -4.88 8.50
C VAL A 486 -32.68 -4.93 7.38
N ALA A 487 -33.94 -4.63 7.69
CA ALA A 487 -35.07 -4.81 6.76
C ALA A 487 -34.93 -4.09 5.41
N PRO A 488 -34.46 -2.82 5.33
CA PRO A 488 -34.34 -2.13 4.05
C PRO A 488 -33.38 -2.81 3.05
N LYS A 489 -32.30 -3.42 3.54
CA LYS A 489 -31.32 -4.15 2.72
C LYS A 489 -31.86 -5.51 2.28
N VAL A 490 -32.49 -6.22 3.22
CA VAL A 490 -32.87 -7.62 3.04
C VAL A 490 -34.27 -7.74 2.44
N LEU A 491 -35.30 -7.26 3.14
CA LEU A 491 -36.68 -7.27 2.64
C LEU A 491 -36.85 -6.36 1.43
N GLY A 492 -36.11 -5.23 1.38
CA GLY A 492 -36.12 -4.36 0.22
C GLY A 492 -35.63 -5.05 -1.05
N ALA A 493 -34.55 -5.83 -0.98
CA ALA A 493 -34.11 -6.62 -2.12
C ALA A 493 -35.11 -7.74 -2.46
N ALA A 494 -35.61 -8.46 -1.45
CA ALA A 494 -36.54 -9.57 -1.62
C ALA A 494 -37.83 -9.14 -2.33
N ASN A 495 -38.44 -8.05 -1.87
CA ASN A 495 -39.69 -7.53 -2.44
C ASN A 495 -39.55 -7.11 -3.90
N PHE A 496 -38.40 -6.53 -4.29
CA PHE A 496 -38.16 -6.17 -5.69
C PHE A 496 -37.85 -7.39 -6.55
N VAL A 497 -37.08 -8.36 -6.05
CA VAL A 497 -36.85 -9.63 -6.75
C VAL A 497 -38.16 -10.35 -7.03
N GLU A 498 -39.06 -10.41 -6.05
CA GLU A 498 -40.40 -11.01 -6.22
C GLU A 498 -41.26 -10.21 -7.21
N ALA A 499 -41.31 -8.88 -7.09
CA ALA A 499 -42.10 -8.03 -7.99
C ALA A 499 -41.57 -8.03 -9.45
N LEU A 500 -40.30 -8.39 -9.65
CA LEU A 500 -39.64 -8.47 -10.96
C LEU A 500 -39.45 -9.92 -11.44
N ALA A 501 -40.02 -10.92 -10.77
CA ALA A 501 -39.78 -12.33 -11.08
C ALA A 501 -40.15 -12.73 -12.52
N ASP A 502 -41.17 -12.09 -13.11
CA ASP A 502 -41.63 -12.32 -14.48
C ASP A 502 -40.92 -11.40 -15.52
N ARG A 503 -39.73 -10.87 -15.20
CA ARG A 503 -38.98 -9.96 -16.07
C ARG A 503 -37.62 -10.53 -16.45
N ASP A 504 -37.25 -10.37 -17.71
CA ASP A 504 -35.93 -10.72 -18.21
C ASP A 504 -34.93 -9.61 -17.83
N LEU A 505 -34.47 -9.63 -16.57
CA LEU A 505 -33.44 -8.70 -16.12
C LEU A 505 -32.11 -8.96 -16.83
N LYS A 506 -31.51 -7.89 -17.33
CA LYS A 506 -30.14 -7.85 -17.84
C LYS A 506 -29.12 -7.63 -16.72
N LEU A 507 -29.49 -6.88 -15.68
CA LEU A 507 -28.62 -6.51 -14.57
C LEU A 507 -29.33 -6.64 -13.22
N PHE A 508 -28.67 -7.27 -12.24
CA PHE A 508 -29.01 -7.18 -10.82
C PHE A 508 -27.75 -6.93 -9.96
N VAL A 509 -27.66 -5.77 -9.31
CA VAL A 509 -26.52 -5.46 -8.43
C VAL A 509 -26.99 -5.18 -7.00
N GLY A 510 -26.44 -5.91 -6.03
CA GLY A 510 -26.60 -5.59 -4.61
C GLY A 510 -25.45 -4.73 -4.11
N PHE A 511 -25.73 -3.55 -3.54
CA PHE A 511 -24.71 -2.73 -2.87
C PHE A 511 -24.59 -3.14 -1.40
N SER A 512 -23.56 -3.95 -1.15
CA SER A 512 -23.17 -4.45 0.16
C SER A 512 -22.04 -3.60 0.77
N SER A 513 -21.38 -4.11 1.81
CA SER A 513 -20.28 -3.49 2.54
C SER A 513 -19.27 -4.54 2.92
N ILE A 514 -17.98 -4.19 2.97
CA ILE A 514 -16.93 -5.09 3.49
C ILE A 514 -17.21 -5.56 4.93
N ILE A 515 -17.96 -4.77 5.70
CA ILE A 515 -18.45 -5.11 7.05
C ILE A 515 -19.33 -6.38 7.03
N GLY A 516 -19.98 -6.71 5.91
CA GLY A 516 -20.70 -7.97 5.69
C GLY A 516 -19.80 -9.21 5.62
N PHE A 517 -18.47 -9.04 5.70
CA PHE A 517 -17.49 -10.12 5.72
C PHE A 517 -16.58 -10.04 6.94
N THR A 518 -16.06 -8.84 7.23
CA THR A 518 -15.09 -8.64 8.31
C THR A 518 -15.75 -8.36 9.65
N GLY A 519 -17.02 -7.94 9.64
CA GLY A 519 -17.61 -7.25 10.78
C GLY A 519 -16.89 -5.93 11.10
N MET A 520 -17.43 -5.19 12.07
CA MET A 520 -16.82 -3.97 12.60
C MET A 520 -17.43 -3.61 13.95
N PRO A 521 -16.66 -3.07 14.92
CA PRO A 521 -17.21 -2.58 16.17
C PRO A 521 -18.40 -1.65 15.95
N GLY A 522 -19.49 -1.89 16.68
CA GLY A 522 -20.73 -1.13 16.61
C GLY A 522 -21.60 -1.43 15.39
N ASN A 523 -21.26 -2.42 14.55
CA ASN A 523 -21.95 -2.62 13.27
C ASN A 523 -22.55 -4.02 13.12
N SER A 524 -22.80 -4.77 14.21
CA SER A 524 -23.28 -6.17 14.12
C SER A 524 -24.53 -6.36 13.27
N TRP A 525 -25.52 -5.45 13.38
CA TRP A 525 -26.75 -5.53 12.56
C TRP A 525 -26.55 -5.07 11.12
N TYR A 526 -25.69 -4.07 10.91
CA TYR A 526 -25.31 -3.65 9.56
C TYR A 526 -24.51 -4.74 8.84
N ALA A 527 -23.60 -5.42 9.54
CA ALA A 527 -22.87 -6.59 9.07
C ALA A 527 -23.83 -7.70 8.63
N TYR A 528 -24.75 -8.07 9.52
CA TYR A 528 -25.75 -9.10 9.25
C TYR A 528 -26.64 -8.79 8.03
N GLY A 529 -27.10 -7.54 7.89
CA GLY A 529 -27.92 -7.15 6.74
C GLY A 529 -27.17 -7.14 5.41
N ASN A 530 -25.87 -6.88 5.42
CA ASN A 530 -25.03 -6.95 4.21
C ASN A 530 -24.72 -8.40 3.83
N GLU A 531 -24.36 -9.24 4.80
CA GLU A 531 -24.14 -10.68 4.61
C GLU A 531 -25.38 -11.37 3.99
N LEU A 532 -26.56 -11.06 4.52
CA LEU A 532 -27.84 -11.55 3.97
C LEU A 532 -28.09 -11.09 2.52
N LEU A 533 -27.80 -9.83 2.21
CA LEU A 533 -27.90 -9.32 0.84
C LEU A 533 -26.92 -10.05 -0.09
N ASP A 534 -25.68 -10.27 0.35
CA ASP A 534 -24.64 -10.98 -0.41
C ASP A 534 -25.06 -12.44 -0.71
N GLU A 535 -25.76 -13.10 0.19
CA GLU A 535 -26.36 -14.43 -0.02
C GLU A 535 -27.51 -14.42 -1.01
N MET A 536 -28.43 -13.47 -0.88
CA MET A 536 -29.57 -13.33 -1.78
C MET A 536 -29.13 -13.09 -3.23
N VAL A 537 -28.12 -12.24 -3.43
CA VAL A 537 -27.61 -11.93 -4.76
C VAL A 537 -26.91 -13.12 -5.40
N VAL A 538 -26.11 -13.88 -4.64
CA VAL A 538 -25.50 -15.13 -5.13
C VAL A 538 -26.57 -16.16 -5.51
N ARG A 539 -27.62 -16.32 -4.69
CA ARG A 539 -28.75 -17.22 -5.01
C ARG A 539 -29.44 -16.83 -6.30
N TYR A 540 -29.69 -15.54 -6.48
CA TYR A 540 -30.29 -15.04 -7.71
C TYR A 540 -29.40 -15.32 -8.92
N ALA A 541 -28.08 -15.07 -8.81
CA ALA A 541 -27.12 -15.30 -9.89
C ALA A 541 -27.11 -16.76 -10.37
N ALA A 542 -27.15 -17.72 -9.43
CA ALA A 542 -27.19 -19.15 -9.76
C ALA A 542 -28.46 -19.56 -10.53
N GLY A 543 -29.61 -18.97 -10.18
CA GLY A 543 -30.90 -19.21 -10.87
C GLY A 543 -31.05 -18.45 -12.20
N HIS A 544 -30.27 -17.40 -12.43
CA HIS A 544 -30.42 -16.48 -13.56
C HIS A 544 -29.08 -16.26 -14.30
N PRO A 545 -28.48 -17.30 -14.91
CA PRO A 545 -27.14 -17.21 -15.51
C PRO A 545 -27.03 -16.24 -16.70
N LYS A 546 -28.16 -15.82 -17.26
CA LYS A 546 -28.23 -14.80 -18.33
C LYS A 546 -28.24 -13.36 -17.81
N THR A 547 -28.61 -13.17 -16.54
CA THR A 547 -28.62 -11.85 -15.90
C THR A 547 -27.25 -11.57 -15.31
N ARG A 548 -26.66 -10.41 -15.63
CA ARG A 548 -25.44 -9.97 -14.96
C ARG A 548 -25.77 -9.68 -13.51
N THR A 549 -25.39 -10.58 -12.62
CA THR A 549 -25.73 -10.53 -11.20
C THR A 549 -24.49 -10.55 -10.33
N PHE A 550 -24.33 -9.56 -9.45
CA PHE A 550 -23.24 -9.56 -8.46
C PHE A 550 -23.53 -8.64 -7.27
N SER A 551 -22.98 -8.97 -6.12
CA SER A 551 -22.98 -8.12 -4.94
C SER A 551 -21.65 -7.40 -4.84
N LEU A 552 -21.72 -6.11 -4.52
CA LEU A 552 -20.60 -5.20 -4.49
C LEU A 552 -20.40 -4.64 -3.08
N ALA A 553 -19.40 -5.16 -2.39
CA ALA A 553 -19.11 -4.86 -1.00
C ALA A 553 -17.98 -3.84 -0.89
N TYR A 554 -18.35 -2.58 -0.74
CA TYR A 554 -17.37 -1.50 -0.63
C TYR A 554 -16.75 -1.38 0.75
N SER A 555 -15.48 -0.97 0.78
CA SER A 555 -14.87 -0.32 1.93
C SER A 555 -15.41 1.10 2.13
N VAL A 556 -14.88 1.83 3.12
CA VAL A 556 -15.30 3.21 3.39
C VAL A 556 -14.93 4.15 2.23
N TRP A 557 -15.84 5.05 1.87
CA TRP A 557 -15.64 6.05 0.84
C TRP A 557 -15.14 7.37 1.46
N GLY A 558 -14.18 8.02 0.80
CA GLY A 558 -13.49 9.20 1.31
C GLY A 558 -14.31 10.49 1.28
N GLU A 559 -14.90 10.82 0.12
CA GLU A 559 -15.57 12.13 -0.08
C GLU A 559 -17.10 12.06 0.03
N THR A 560 -17.71 10.94 -0.39
CA THR A 560 -19.17 10.78 -0.48
C THR A 560 -19.63 9.55 0.30
N GLY A 561 -20.84 9.58 0.86
CA GLY A 561 -21.46 8.42 1.51
C GLY A 561 -21.46 8.50 3.03
N MET A 562 -21.84 7.39 3.68
CA MET A 562 -22.10 7.37 5.13
C MET A 562 -20.85 7.67 5.96
N GLY A 563 -19.69 7.09 5.63
CA GLY A 563 -18.45 7.30 6.38
C GLY A 563 -17.96 8.75 6.36
N ALA A 564 -18.00 9.40 5.20
CA ALA A 564 -17.68 10.82 5.06
C ALA A 564 -18.66 11.71 5.86
N ARG A 565 -19.96 11.46 5.74
CA ARG A 565 -21.02 12.21 6.47
C ARG A 565 -20.92 12.05 7.98
N MET A 566 -20.44 10.91 8.45
CA MET A 566 -20.28 10.60 9.87
C MET A 566 -18.93 11.04 10.44
N GLY A 567 -18.01 11.57 9.62
CA GLY A 567 -16.67 11.96 10.05
C GLY A 567 -15.77 10.80 10.48
N SER A 568 -16.12 9.55 10.12
CA SER A 568 -15.43 8.34 10.60
C SER A 568 -14.17 7.99 9.80
N VAL A 569 -13.96 8.62 8.64
CA VAL A 569 -12.85 8.31 7.71
C VAL A 569 -11.49 8.39 8.39
N ASN A 570 -11.21 9.46 9.12
CA ASN A 570 -9.92 9.64 9.82
C ASN A 570 -9.71 8.64 10.96
N HIS A 571 -10.78 8.25 11.65
CA HIS A 571 -10.70 7.24 12.71
C HIS A 571 -10.44 5.85 12.13
N LEU A 572 -11.15 5.48 11.06
CA LEU A 572 -10.97 4.21 10.35
C LEU A 572 -9.57 4.08 9.74
N ALA A 573 -9.04 5.16 9.15
CA ALA A 573 -7.67 5.17 8.63
C ALA A 573 -6.63 4.92 9.74
N LYS A 574 -6.83 5.47 10.95
CA LYS A 574 -5.98 5.17 12.12
C LYS A 574 -6.08 3.71 12.59
N MET A 575 -7.18 3.02 12.30
CA MET A 575 -7.35 1.59 12.56
C MET A 575 -6.81 0.71 11.42
N GLY A 576 -6.30 1.30 10.33
CA GLY A 576 -5.78 0.58 9.17
C GLY A 576 -6.79 0.38 8.04
N VAL A 577 -8.00 0.94 8.15
CA VAL A 577 -9.05 0.88 7.11
C VAL A 577 -8.99 2.17 6.28
N MET A 578 -8.27 2.12 5.15
CA MET A 578 -8.10 3.29 4.29
C MET A 578 -9.31 3.51 3.37
N PRO A 579 -9.72 4.78 3.15
CA PRO A 579 -10.85 5.08 2.27
C PRO A 579 -10.52 4.84 0.79
N ILE A 580 -11.56 4.55 0.01
CA ILE A 580 -11.53 4.63 -1.45
C ILE A 580 -12.07 5.99 -1.91
N SER A 581 -11.56 6.53 -3.01
CA SER A 581 -12.12 7.74 -3.61
C SER A 581 -13.44 7.44 -4.33
N THR A 582 -14.30 8.45 -4.43
CA THR A 582 -15.61 8.34 -5.09
C THR A 582 -15.46 8.00 -6.57
N ALA A 583 -14.47 8.60 -7.24
CA ALA A 583 -14.17 8.29 -8.64
C ALA A 583 -13.78 6.81 -8.81
N ALA A 584 -12.84 6.31 -8.00
CA ALA A 584 -12.40 4.91 -8.09
C ALA A 584 -13.55 3.93 -7.79
N GLY A 585 -14.37 4.20 -6.76
CA GLY A 585 -15.52 3.37 -6.44
C GLY A 585 -16.54 3.28 -7.57
N VAL A 586 -16.83 4.41 -8.24
CA VAL A 586 -17.72 4.48 -9.40
C VAL A 586 -17.11 3.75 -10.62
N ASP A 587 -15.83 3.96 -10.89
CA ASP A 587 -15.14 3.33 -12.03
C ASP A 587 -15.16 1.80 -11.91
N HIS A 588 -14.91 1.25 -10.71
CA HIS A 588 -15.01 -0.18 -10.45
C HIS A 588 -16.43 -0.72 -10.65
N PHE A 589 -17.47 0.01 -10.19
CA PHE A 589 -18.86 -0.37 -10.45
C PHE A 589 -19.15 -0.43 -11.95
N LEU A 590 -18.78 0.60 -12.71
CA LEU A 590 -19.01 0.64 -14.15
C LEU A 590 -18.25 -0.45 -14.91
N ARG A 591 -17.02 -0.77 -14.46
CA ARG A 591 -16.24 -1.89 -15.02
C ARG A 591 -17.00 -3.19 -14.81
N LEU A 592 -17.43 -3.47 -13.58
CA LEU A 592 -18.13 -4.71 -13.19
C LEU A 592 -19.49 -4.92 -13.84
N VAL A 593 -20.17 -3.84 -14.24
CA VAL A 593 -21.40 -3.89 -15.04
C VAL A 593 -21.11 -4.40 -16.46
N ASP A 594 -20.01 -4.01 -17.09
CA ASP A 594 -19.68 -4.34 -18.48
C ASP A 594 -18.86 -5.62 -18.65
N SER A 595 -17.96 -5.86 -17.70
CA SER A 595 -17.03 -6.98 -17.69
C SER A 595 -16.82 -7.39 -16.26
N GLY A 596 -16.66 -8.68 -16.01
CA GLY A 596 -16.48 -9.09 -14.64
C GLY A 596 -16.08 -10.53 -14.48
N PRO A 597 -15.61 -10.86 -13.27
CA PRO A 597 -15.32 -12.25 -12.93
C PRO A 597 -16.61 -13.06 -12.91
N GLU A 598 -16.46 -14.38 -12.95
CA GLU A 598 -17.55 -15.31 -12.65
C GLU A 598 -18.04 -15.17 -11.20
N ALA A 599 -17.18 -14.66 -10.31
CA ALA A 599 -17.52 -14.37 -8.93
C ALA A 599 -18.71 -13.40 -8.83
N SER A 600 -19.71 -13.81 -8.05
CA SER A 600 -20.92 -13.03 -7.78
C SER A 600 -20.85 -12.21 -6.49
N ARG A 601 -19.76 -12.34 -5.71
CA ARG A 601 -19.46 -11.49 -4.54
C ARG A 601 -18.12 -10.84 -4.76
N ILE A 602 -18.12 -9.52 -4.75
CA ILE A 602 -16.94 -8.71 -5.08
C ILE A 602 -16.77 -7.68 -3.99
N VAL A 603 -15.60 -7.68 -3.35
CA VAL A 603 -15.21 -6.69 -2.36
C VAL A 603 -14.32 -5.65 -3.03
N VAL A 604 -14.68 -4.36 -2.91
CA VAL A 604 -13.90 -3.26 -3.48
C VAL A 604 -13.29 -2.46 -2.33
N THR A 605 -11.97 -2.55 -2.19
CA THR A 605 -11.27 -1.94 -1.05
C THR A 605 -9.91 -1.38 -1.43
N SER A 606 -9.43 -0.47 -0.58
CA SER A 606 -8.02 -0.11 -0.48
C SER A 606 -7.38 -0.94 0.63
N ARG A 607 -6.27 -0.43 1.19
CA ARG A 607 -5.57 -1.04 2.33
C ARG A 607 -6.52 -1.29 3.49
N LEU A 608 -6.58 -2.55 3.93
CA LEU A 608 -7.35 -2.98 5.08
C LEU A 608 -6.44 -3.68 6.08
N GLY A 609 -6.21 -3.04 7.23
CA GLY A 609 -5.47 -3.57 8.36
C GLY A 609 -6.29 -3.50 9.65
N GLY A 610 -5.78 -4.12 10.71
CA GLY A 610 -6.35 -4.03 12.06
C GLY A 610 -7.61 -4.88 12.30
N LEU A 611 -8.05 -5.68 11.31
CA LEU A 611 -9.17 -6.61 11.42
C LEU A 611 -8.66 -8.04 11.16
N ASP A 612 -8.53 -8.85 12.20
CA ASP A 612 -8.07 -10.26 12.13
C ASP A 612 -9.06 -11.20 11.40
N THR A 613 -10.25 -10.69 11.10
CA THR A 613 -11.30 -11.29 10.27
C THR A 613 -11.07 -11.09 8.77
N TRP A 614 -10.11 -10.24 8.39
CA TRP A 614 -9.61 -10.11 7.02
C TRP A 614 -8.16 -10.60 6.96
N ALA A 615 -7.99 -11.86 6.56
CA ALA A 615 -6.69 -12.52 6.55
C ALA A 615 -6.35 -13.03 5.15
N PRO A 616 -5.81 -12.18 4.25
CA PRO A 616 -5.29 -12.65 2.97
C PRO A 616 -4.14 -13.64 3.20
N ALA A 617 -4.05 -14.66 2.36
CA ALA A 617 -3.00 -15.67 2.48
C ALA A 617 -1.63 -15.05 2.18
N ALA A 618 -0.73 -15.09 3.16
CA ALA A 618 0.65 -14.71 2.92
C ALA A 618 1.31 -15.78 2.04
N PRO A 619 1.91 -15.40 0.88
CA PRO A 619 2.68 -16.33 0.08
C PRO A 619 3.97 -16.71 0.83
N ALA A 620 4.61 -17.79 0.35
CA ALA A 620 5.95 -18.11 0.81
C ALA A 620 6.92 -16.95 0.50
N LEU A 621 7.88 -16.72 1.40
CA LEU A 621 8.99 -15.82 1.12
C LEU A 621 9.77 -16.34 -0.10
N PRO A 622 10.36 -15.43 -0.91
CA PRO A 622 11.26 -15.83 -1.98
C PRO A 622 12.43 -16.65 -1.45
N ALA A 623 13.07 -17.45 -2.31
CA ALA A 623 14.22 -18.28 -1.94
C ALA A 623 15.37 -17.47 -1.31
N VAL A 624 15.45 -16.18 -1.66
CA VAL A 624 16.36 -15.19 -1.10
C VAL A 624 15.53 -13.98 -0.69
N SER A 625 15.64 -13.57 0.57
CA SER A 625 14.79 -12.52 1.15
C SER A 625 15.56 -11.55 2.06
N ARG A 626 16.87 -11.37 1.84
CA ARG A 626 17.76 -10.48 2.62
C ARG A 626 17.17 -9.09 2.83
N TYR A 627 16.47 -8.55 1.84
CA TYR A 627 15.91 -7.19 1.89
C TYR A 627 14.43 -7.14 2.33
N ILE A 628 13.82 -8.30 2.61
CA ILE A 628 12.47 -8.43 3.19
C ILE A 628 12.62 -8.68 4.69
N ASP A 629 12.87 -7.60 5.43
CA ASP A 629 13.18 -7.64 6.87
C ASP A 629 11.99 -7.15 7.70
N GLN A 630 11.82 -5.83 7.83
CA GLN A 630 10.71 -5.24 8.56
C GLN A 630 9.55 -4.89 7.61
N VAL A 631 8.63 -5.83 7.42
CA VAL A 631 7.39 -5.58 6.66
C VAL A 631 6.53 -4.54 7.40
N VAL A 632 6.37 -3.37 6.78
CA VAL A 632 5.55 -2.25 7.27
C VAL A 632 4.10 -2.44 6.84
N THR A 633 3.89 -2.88 5.61
CA THR A 633 2.57 -3.13 5.04
C THR A 633 2.70 -4.23 4.00
N PHE A 634 1.73 -5.14 3.98
CA PHE A 634 1.71 -6.20 2.99
C PHE A 634 0.27 -6.55 2.63
N GLU A 635 -0.03 -6.40 1.35
CA GLU A 635 -1.26 -6.83 0.71
C GLU A 635 -0.85 -7.74 -0.47
N PRO A 636 -1.01 -9.07 -0.33
CA PRO A 636 -0.61 -10.02 -1.37
C PRO A 636 -1.18 -9.65 -2.74
N GLN A 637 -0.34 -9.70 -3.77
CA GLN A 637 -0.68 -9.34 -5.15
C GLN A 637 -1.05 -7.86 -5.37
N VAL A 638 -0.84 -6.97 -4.39
CA VAL A 638 -1.12 -5.54 -4.51
C VAL A 638 0.05 -4.68 -4.08
N GLU A 639 0.51 -4.81 -2.84
CA GLU A 639 1.51 -3.91 -2.28
C GLU A 639 2.38 -4.60 -1.23
N LEU A 640 3.67 -4.26 -1.24
CA LEU A 640 4.59 -4.55 -0.17
C LEU A 640 5.37 -3.28 0.15
N VAL A 641 5.43 -2.93 1.44
CA VAL A 641 6.36 -1.93 1.97
C VAL A 641 7.20 -2.63 3.03
N THR A 642 8.51 -2.69 2.81
CA THR A 642 9.45 -3.30 3.75
C THR A 642 10.60 -2.34 4.02
N ARG A 643 11.14 -2.39 5.23
CA ARG A 643 12.31 -1.62 5.65
C ARG A 643 13.43 -2.55 6.04
N THR A 644 14.65 -2.18 5.69
CA THR A 644 15.85 -2.90 6.10
C THR A 644 17.00 -1.92 6.29
N THR A 645 18.03 -2.33 7.03
CA THR A 645 19.25 -1.56 7.22
C THR A 645 20.35 -2.15 6.34
N LEU A 646 20.96 -1.30 5.52
CA LEU A 646 22.20 -1.58 4.80
C LEU A 646 23.37 -1.33 5.74
N SER A 647 24.28 -2.29 5.89
CA SER A 647 25.45 -2.14 6.76
C SER A 647 26.66 -2.91 6.23
N THR A 648 27.86 -2.53 6.65
CA THR A 648 29.10 -3.26 6.28
C THR A 648 29.16 -4.68 6.86
N SER A 649 28.39 -4.97 7.91
CA SER A 649 28.31 -6.30 8.52
C SER A 649 27.37 -7.25 7.77
N ALA A 650 26.21 -6.74 7.31
CA ALA A 650 25.23 -7.53 6.59
C ALA A 650 25.46 -7.51 5.07
N ASP A 651 26.09 -6.44 4.57
CA ASP A 651 26.30 -6.12 3.16
C ASP A 651 27.77 -5.73 2.91
N PRO A 652 28.73 -6.66 3.13
CA PRO A 652 30.16 -6.34 3.07
C PRO A 652 30.63 -5.85 1.69
N PHE A 653 29.90 -6.19 0.61
CA PHE A 653 30.15 -5.74 -0.76
C PHE A 653 30.16 -4.21 -0.91
N VAL A 654 29.52 -3.48 0.02
CA VAL A 654 29.50 -2.02 0.02
C VAL A 654 30.91 -1.43 0.19
N LEU A 655 31.82 -2.14 0.87
CA LEU A 655 33.21 -1.72 1.06
C LEU A 655 34.03 -1.80 -0.23
N ASP A 656 33.63 -2.66 -1.17
CA ASP A 656 34.28 -2.82 -2.47
C ASP A 656 33.76 -1.81 -3.52
N HIS A 657 32.83 -0.95 -3.13
CA HIS A 657 32.14 0.00 -4.02
C HIS A 657 32.15 1.42 -3.43
N VAL A 658 33.36 1.91 -3.14
CA VAL A 658 33.62 3.23 -2.56
C VAL A 658 34.02 4.23 -3.65
N TRP A 659 33.16 5.21 -3.90
CA TRP A 659 33.43 6.29 -4.86
C TRP A 659 33.79 7.59 -4.13
N LYS A 660 34.99 8.12 -4.38
CA LYS A 660 35.50 9.35 -3.76
C LYS A 660 35.31 9.39 -2.22
N GLY A 661 35.53 8.25 -1.56
CA GLY A 661 35.40 8.09 -0.11
C GLY A 661 33.98 7.85 0.40
N SER A 662 32.97 7.80 -0.46
CA SER A 662 31.59 7.47 -0.10
C SER A 662 31.28 6.03 -0.50
N ALA A 663 30.89 5.19 0.45
CA ALA A 663 30.41 3.85 0.17
C ALA A 663 28.99 3.91 -0.41
N LEU A 664 28.79 3.37 -1.61
CA LEU A 664 27.52 3.47 -2.34
C LEU A 664 26.88 2.08 -2.45
N LEU A 665 25.55 2.01 -2.35
CA LEU A 665 24.81 0.82 -2.76
C LEU A 665 24.98 0.66 -4.29
N PRO A 666 25.61 -0.42 -4.76
CA PRO A 666 25.74 -0.67 -6.19
C PRO A 666 24.37 -0.88 -6.83
N THR A 667 24.19 -0.36 -8.05
CA THR A 667 22.94 -0.44 -8.81
C THR A 667 22.39 -1.88 -8.88
N VAL A 668 23.26 -2.85 -9.12
CA VAL A 668 22.92 -4.28 -9.23
C VAL A 668 22.36 -4.88 -7.94
N PHE A 669 22.84 -4.43 -6.78
CA PHE A 669 22.30 -4.84 -5.48
C PHE A 669 21.00 -4.09 -5.15
N GLY A 670 20.84 -2.86 -5.62
CA GLY A 670 19.55 -2.16 -5.63
C GLY A 670 18.50 -2.89 -6.45
N LEU A 671 18.84 -3.35 -7.67
CA LEU A 671 17.98 -4.17 -8.52
C LEU A 671 17.64 -5.51 -7.84
N GLU A 672 18.61 -6.18 -7.22
CA GLU A 672 18.38 -7.42 -6.45
C GLU A 672 17.39 -7.18 -5.31
N ALA A 673 17.55 -6.10 -4.54
CA ALA A 673 16.64 -5.73 -3.46
C ALA A 673 15.21 -5.47 -3.97
N MET A 674 15.07 -4.74 -5.07
CA MET A 674 13.76 -4.52 -5.71
C MET A 674 13.15 -5.81 -6.24
N SER A 675 13.96 -6.74 -6.77
CA SER A 675 13.50 -8.02 -7.30
C SER A 675 12.93 -8.94 -6.21
N GLN A 676 13.53 -8.96 -5.02
CA GLN A 676 13.02 -9.72 -3.87
C GLN A 676 11.65 -9.19 -3.44
N ALA A 677 11.47 -7.87 -3.43
CA ALA A 677 10.19 -7.24 -3.14
C ALA A 677 9.13 -7.55 -4.22
N ALA A 678 9.52 -7.46 -5.50
CA ALA A 678 8.65 -7.80 -6.64
C ALA A 678 8.24 -9.28 -6.64
N ALA A 679 9.16 -10.18 -6.29
CA ALA A 679 8.89 -11.61 -6.16
C ALA A 679 7.90 -11.88 -5.03
N TYR A 680 8.14 -11.32 -3.85
CA TYR A 680 7.32 -11.58 -2.68
C TYR A 680 5.89 -11.05 -2.83
N VAL A 681 5.72 -9.82 -3.33
CA VAL A 681 4.37 -9.25 -3.54
C VAL A 681 3.56 -10.03 -4.56
N THR A 682 4.21 -10.69 -5.53
CA THR A 682 3.55 -11.52 -6.53
C THR A 682 3.55 -13.02 -6.19
N GLY A 683 3.94 -13.39 -4.97
CA GLY A 683 3.93 -14.77 -4.46
C GLY A 683 4.92 -15.72 -5.14
N ARG A 684 5.99 -15.18 -5.74
CA ARG A 684 7.02 -15.95 -6.46
C ARG A 684 8.15 -16.34 -5.53
N VAL A 685 8.54 -17.62 -5.57
CA VAL A 685 9.72 -18.13 -4.87
C VAL A 685 11.00 -17.90 -5.70
N THR A 686 10.87 -17.98 -7.03
CA THR A 686 11.91 -17.72 -8.04
C THR A 686 11.35 -16.83 -9.15
N LEU A 687 12.21 -16.09 -9.88
CA LEU A 687 11.74 -15.10 -10.85
C LEU A 687 11.32 -15.68 -12.21
N GLY A 688 11.97 -16.76 -12.68
CA GLY A 688 11.81 -17.19 -14.08
C GLY A 688 12.38 -16.14 -15.05
N ARG A 689 11.79 -15.99 -16.24
CA ARG A 689 12.06 -14.82 -17.10
C ARG A 689 11.52 -13.56 -16.43
N VAL A 690 12.37 -12.53 -16.35
CA VAL A 690 12.00 -11.19 -15.86
C VAL A 690 12.48 -10.13 -16.85
N ARG A 691 11.61 -9.17 -17.12
CA ARG A 691 12.00 -7.91 -17.79
C ARG A 691 11.88 -6.78 -16.80
N ILE A 692 12.87 -5.90 -16.77
CA ILE A 692 12.90 -4.73 -15.89
C ILE A 692 12.90 -3.50 -16.80
N ASP A 693 11.77 -2.78 -16.89
CA ASP A 693 11.62 -1.56 -17.68
C ASP A 693 11.86 -0.31 -16.79
N ASP A 694 12.21 0.82 -17.41
CA ASP A 694 12.25 2.17 -16.80
C ASP A 694 13.06 2.25 -15.49
N ILE A 695 14.27 1.70 -15.49
CA ILE A 695 15.16 1.72 -14.33
C ILE A 695 15.73 3.14 -14.19
N LYS A 696 15.34 3.85 -13.14
CA LYS A 696 15.81 5.20 -12.82
C LYS A 696 16.71 5.18 -11.61
N LEU A 697 17.84 5.89 -11.72
CA LEU A 697 18.87 6.03 -10.71
C LEU A 697 19.01 7.52 -10.38
N ASP A 698 17.90 8.13 -9.95
CA ASP A 698 17.81 9.58 -9.75
C ASP A 698 18.84 10.10 -8.74
N ARG A 699 19.16 9.27 -7.73
CA ARG A 699 20.14 9.59 -6.68
C ARG A 699 20.91 8.36 -6.23
N PRO A 700 22.21 8.49 -5.92
CA PRO A 700 22.94 7.41 -5.26
C PRO A 700 22.39 7.16 -3.86
N ILE A 701 22.48 5.92 -3.39
CA ILE A 701 22.23 5.57 -1.99
C ILE A 701 23.59 5.44 -1.32
N VAL A 702 23.91 6.39 -0.45
CA VAL A 702 25.15 6.37 0.36
C VAL A 702 24.89 5.51 1.59
N VAL A 703 25.77 4.55 1.85
CA VAL A 703 25.70 3.68 3.03
C VAL A 703 26.69 4.19 4.07
N ASP A 704 26.17 4.58 5.23
CA ASP A 704 27.01 4.92 6.37
C ASP A 704 27.73 3.66 6.88
N THR A 705 29.06 3.68 6.87
CA THR A 705 29.86 2.50 7.21
C THR A 705 29.92 2.19 8.70
N VAL A 706 29.44 3.11 9.56
CA VAL A 706 29.43 2.99 11.02
C VAL A 706 28.03 2.70 11.53
N GLU A 707 27.06 3.54 11.18
CA GLU A 707 25.68 3.43 11.69
C GLU A 707 24.77 2.57 10.79
N GLY A 708 25.19 2.33 9.54
CA GLY A 708 24.34 1.76 8.52
C GLY A 708 23.33 2.77 7.96
N THR A 709 22.57 2.36 6.96
CA THR A 709 21.57 3.22 6.31
C THR A 709 20.26 2.48 6.15
N ARG A 710 19.20 3.02 6.75
CA ARG A 710 17.86 2.46 6.62
C ARG A 710 17.24 2.85 5.28
N VAL A 711 16.76 1.83 4.58
CA VAL A 711 16.07 1.96 3.29
C VAL A 711 14.66 1.39 3.39
N GLU A 712 13.73 1.97 2.64
CA GLU A 712 12.38 1.45 2.42
C GLU A 712 12.25 1.01 0.98
N ILE A 713 11.80 -0.23 0.78
CA ILE A 713 11.50 -0.80 -0.53
C ILE A 713 9.99 -0.93 -0.62
N LYS A 714 9.40 -0.23 -1.58
CA LYS A 714 7.98 -0.29 -1.87
C LYS A 714 7.78 -0.95 -3.22
N ALA A 715 7.06 -2.07 -3.25
CA ALA A 715 6.63 -2.76 -4.47
C ALA A 715 5.11 -2.66 -4.60
N SER A 716 4.62 -2.27 -5.77
CA SER A 716 3.19 -2.09 -6.04
C SER A 716 2.84 -2.75 -7.37
N VAL A 717 1.91 -3.71 -7.34
CA VAL A 717 1.40 -4.37 -8.54
C VAL A 717 0.50 -3.39 -9.29
N VAL A 718 0.87 -3.08 -10.51
CA VAL A 718 0.13 -2.14 -11.37
C VAL A 718 -1.13 -2.83 -11.86
N GLU A 719 -2.28 -2.16 -11.75
CA GLU A 719 -3.51 -2.64 -12.38
C GLU A 719 -3.39 -2.45 -13.88
N GLN A 720 -3.54 -3.53 -14.64
CA GLN A 720 -3.33 -3.53 -16.09
C GLN A 720 -4.59 -3.94 -16.81
N ASP A 721 -4.70 -3.57 -18.08
CA ASP A 721 -5.76 -4.07 -18.95
C ASP A 721 -5.66 -5.59 -19.14
N ARG A 722 -6.79 -6.21 -19.47
CA ARG A 722 -6.92 -7.66 -19.68
C ARG A 722 -5.94 -8.25 -20.71
N ASP A 723 -5.54 -7.47 -21.71
CA ASP A 723 -4.65 -7.94 -22.79
C ASP A 723 -3.16 -7.67 -22.51
N ALA A 724 -2.81 -7.28 -21.28
CA ALA A 724 -1.43 -7.05 -20.90
C ALA A 724 -0.62 -8.36 -20.95
N ALA A 725 0.56 -8.29 -21.57
CA ALA A 725 1.43 -9.45 -21.82
C ALA A 725 2.04 -10.09 -20.55
N GLY A 726 1.88 -9.49 -19.38
CA GLY A 726 2.46 -9.96 -18.12
C GLY A 726 2.14 -9.05 -16.94
N THR A 727 2.41 -9.53 -15.73
CA THR A 727 2.20 -8.81 -14.47
C THR A 727 3.31 -7.78 -14.26
N ARG A 728 2.96 -6.49 -14.17
CA ARG A 728 3.87 -5.38 -13.91
C ARG A 728 3.86 -4.99 -12.43
N VAL A 729 5.05 -4.84 -11.84
CA VAL A 729 5.27 -4.40 -10.47
C VAL A 729 6.18 -3.19 -10.48
N HIS A 730 5.67 -2.04 -10.06
CA HIS A 730 6.48 -0.85 -9.85
C HIS A 730 7.18 -0.95 -8.50
N VAL A 731 8.51 -0.80 -8.48
CA VAL A 731 9.30 -0.89 -7.25
C VAL A 731 10.16 0.36 -7.08
N THR A 732 10.23 0.86 -5.84
CA THR A 732 11.05 2.01 -5.48
C THR A 732 11.88 1.73 -4.24
N ILE A 733 13.08 2.31 -4.16
CA ILE A 733 13.91 2.36 -2.94
C ILE A 733 14.06 3.81 -2.50
N GLY A 734 13.63 4.12 -1.27
CA GLY A 734 13.84 5.39 -0.60
C GLY A 734 14.72 5.25 0.64
N THR A 735 15.32 6.35 1.10
CA THR A 735 16.13 6.37 2.33
C THR A 735 15.45 7.19 3.43
N GLU A 736 15.75 6.87 4.69
CA GLU A 736 15.24 7.61 5.86
C GLU A 736 15.57 9.11 5.78
N ARG A 737 16.73 9.48 5.23
CA ARG A 737 17.19 10.86 5.03
C ARG A 737 16.26 11.70 4.14
N THR A 738 15.51 11.04 3.25
CA THR A 738 14.53 11.69 2.36
C THR A 738 13.10 11.57 2.88
N GLY A 739 12.92 11.03 4.10
CA GLY A 739 11.61 10.65 4.62
C GLY A 739 10.92 9.56 3.79
N TYR A 740 11.69 8.78 3.01
CA TYR A 740 11.24 7.78 2.05
C TYR A 740 10.36 8.30 0.89
N GLY A 741 9.95 9.57 0.89
CA GLY A 741 8.99 10.11 -0.07
C GLY A 741 9.53 10.39 -1.47
N ARG A 742 10.85 10.43 -1.64
CA ARG A 742 11.50 10.58 -2.96
C ARG A 742 12.32 9.32 -3.25
N PRO A 743 12.01 8.58 -4.32
CA PRO A 743 12.79 7.40 -4.67
C PRO A 743 14.21 7.80 -5.06
N HIS A 744 15.18 7.00 -4.60
CA HIS A 744 16.54 7.03 -5.11
C HIS A 744 16.63 6.16 -6.36
N PHE A 745 16.11 4.93 -6.27
CA PHE A 745 15.97 3.98 -7.36
C PHE A 745 14.49 3.68 -7.61
N SER A 746 14.11 3.49 -8.88
CA SER A 746 12.82 2.93 -9.25
C SER A 746 12.93 2.06 -10.49
N ALA A 747 12.09 1.03 -10.62
CA ALA A 747 11.99 0.22 -11.83
C ALA A 747 10.65 -0.51 -11.91
N ASP A 748 10.24 -0.89 -13.12
CA ASP A 748 9.07 -1.73 -13.36
C ASP A 748 9.51 -3.16 -13.68
N PHE A 749 9.14 -4.12 -12.84
CA PHE A 749 9.39 -5.55 -13.06
C PHE A 749 8.19 -6.18 -13.76
N ILE A 750 8.42 -6.90 -14.86
CA ILE A 750 7.39 -7.57 -15.65
C ILE A 750 7.65 -9.08 -15.64
N PHE A 751 6.66 -9.83 -15.17
CA PHE A 751 6.67 -11.28 -15.07
C PHE A 751 5.64 -11.94 -15.99
N GLY A 752 5.81 -13.24 -16.25
CA GLY A 752 4.86 -14.03 -17.05
C GLY A 752 5.01 -13.83 -18.56
N LEU A 753 6.20 -13.40 -19.00
CA LEU A 753 6.55 -13.23 -20.42
C LEU A 753 7.03 -14.56 -21.03
N ASP A 754 7.02 -14.66 -22.37
CA ASP A 754 7.51 -15.82 -23.13
C ASP A 754 8.99 -16.15 -22.82
N GLU A 755 9.34 -17.39 -22.53
CA GLU A 755 10.72 -17.76 -22.16
C GLU A 755 11.65 -18.02 -23.36
N SER A 756 11.17 -17.83 -24.59
CA SER A 756 11.98 -18.01 -25.82
C SER A 756 13.19 -17.06 -25.86
N LEU A 757 14.38 -17.61 -26.14
CA LEU A 757 15.58 -16.79 -26.30
C LEU A 757 15.65 -16.18 -27.69
N PRO A 758 15.95 -14.89 -27.82
CA PRO A 758 16.25 -14.29 -29.11
C PRO A 758 17.60 -14.76 -29.66
N GLU A 759 17.71 -14.82 -30.98
CA GLU A 759 18.99 -14.96 -31.67
C GLU A 759 19.77 -13.65 -31.60
N PHE A 760 21.10 -13.74 -31.52
CA PHE A 760 21.95 -12.57 -31.59
C PHE A 760 22.39 -12.33 -33.04
N GLU A 761 21.90 -11.24 -33.65
CA GLU A 761 22.05 -11.01 -35.10
C GLU A 761 23.40 -10.38 -35.50
N LYS A 762 24.19 -9.85 -34.56
CA LYS A 762 25.46 -9.17 -34.86
C LYS A 762 26.63 -10.15 -34.86
N GLU A 763 27.59 -9.95 -35.76
CA GLU A 763 28.84 -10.71 -35.76
C GLU A 763 29.73 -10.24 -34.59
N LEU A 764 30.24 -11.20 -33.81
CA LEU A 764 31.18 -10.92 -32.72
C LEU A 764 32.61 -10.80 -33.27
N PRO A 765 33.34 -9.69 -32.98
CA PRO A 765 34.76 -9.53 -33.31
C PRO A 765 35.63 -10.69 -32.77
N ARG A 766 36.76 -10.98 -33.43
CA ARG A 766 37.56 -12.20 -33.16
C ARG A 766 39.05 -12.07 -32.76
N PRO A 767 39.70 -10.89 -32.65
CA PRO A 767 40.99 -10.86 -31.95
C PRO A 767 40.77 -10.90 -30.44
N VAL A 768 41.80 -11.30 -29.68
CA VAL A 768 41.90 -11.06 -28.25
C VAL A 768 42.91 -9.94 -28.07
N LEU A 769 42.58 -8.89 -27.32
CA LEU A 769 43.50 -7.78 -27.08
C LEU A 769 44.44 -8.13 -25.93
N ASP A 770 45.68 -7.63 -26.00
CA ASP A 770 46.66 -7.73 -24.91
C ASP A 770 46.38 -6.64 -23.87
N ILE A 771 45.26 -6.79 -23.16
CA ILE A 771 44.82 -5.92 -22.08
C ILE A 771 44.67 -6.79 -20.83
N ASP A 772 45.37 -6.46 -19.76
CA ASP A 772 45.13 -7.04 -18.43
C ASP A 772 44.12 -6.16 -17.69
N PRO A 773 42.87 -6.61 -17.47
CA PRO A 773 41.87 -5.78 -16.80
C PRO A 773 42.31 -5.27 -15.41
N LEU A 774 43.15 -6.01 -14.67
CA LEU A 774 43.60 -5.59 -13.34
C LEU A 774 44.55 -4.39 -13.43
N ASP A 775 45.56 -4.49 -14.30
CA ASP A 775 46.61 -3.49 -14.42
C ASP A 775 46.22 -2.33 -15.34
N ASP A 776 45.44 -2.59 -16.39
CA ASP A 776 45.11 -1.60 -17.43
C ASP A 776 43.77 -0.89 -17.21
N LEU A 777 42.83 -1.48 -16.45
CA LEU A 777 41.49 -0.90 -16.24
C LEU A 777 41.20 -0.62 -14.75
N TYR A 778 41.27 -1.62 -13.86
CA TYR A 778 40.93 -1.46 -12.44
C TYR A 778 41.96 -0.64 -11.65
N SER A 779 43.18 -0.45 -12.17
CA SER A 779 44.22 0.29 -11.46
C SER A 779 44.01 1.81 -11.47
N TRP A 780 43.28 2.36 -12.46
CA TRP A 780 43.11 3.81 -12.61
C TRP A 780 41.75 4.26 -13.19
N LEU A 781 41.04 3.42 -13.95
CA LEU A 781 39.79 3.79 -14.61
C LEU A 781 38.55 3.36 -13.82
N LEU A 782 38.49 2.08 -13.44
CA LEU A 782 37.38 1.48 -12.70
C LEU A 782 37.69 1.49 -11.20
N PHE A 783 36.77 2.01 -10.38
CA PHE A 783 36.98 2.15 -8.93
C PHE A 783 36.61 0.90 -8.13
N GLN A 784 36.00 -0.09 -8.79
CA GLN A 784 35.52 -1.31 -8.19
C GLN A 784 36.67 -2.16 -7.60
N GLU A 785 36.45 -2.67 -6.39
CA GLU A 785 37.39 -3.54 -5.68
C GLU A 785 36.83 -4.95 -5.44
N GLY A 786 37.63 -5.80 -4.79
CA GLY A 786 37.23 -7.11 -4.32
C GLY A 786 36.49 -7.96 -5.35
N ASP A 787 35.28 -8.40 -4.99
CA ASP A 787 34.49 -9.29 -5.84
C ASP A 787 33.89 -8.61 -7.08
N PHE A 788 33.92 -7.28 -7.21
CA PHE A 788 33.46 -6.57 -8.42
C PHE A 788 34.46 -6.60 -9.58
N ARG A 789 35.70 -7.07 -9.33
CA ARG A 789 36.72 -7.25 -10.36
C ARG A 789 36.49 -8.56 -11.12
N ARG A 790 35.58 -8.53 -12.11
CA ARG A 790 35.13 -9.75 -12.83
C ARG A 790 35.47 -9.79 -14.31
N LEU A 791 35.98 -8.71 -14.90
CA LEU A 791 36.50 -8.73 -16.26
C LEU A 791 37.67 -9.72 -16.38
N GLU A 792 37.60 -10.62 -17.36
CA GLU A 792 38.61 -11.68 -17.58
C GLU A 792 39.41 -11.38 -18.85
N GLU A 793 38.74 -11.11 -19.97
CA GLU A 793 39.38 -10.86 -21.25
C GLU A 793 38.65 -9.74 -22.01
N ILE A 794 39.39 -8.87 -22.70
CA ILE A 794 38.85 -7.91 -23.66
C ILE A 794 39.23 -8.36 -25.07
N SER A 795 38.24 -8.72 -25.88
CA SER A 795 38.46 -9.21 -27.25
C SER A 795 38.43 -8.07 -28.29
N SER A 796 37.64 -7.02 -28.05
CA SER A 796 37.59 -5.84 -28.91
C SER A 796 37.25 -4.62 -28.08
N LEU A 797 37.85 -3.47 -28.41
CA LEU A 797 37.60 -2.20 -27.75
C LEU A 797 37.87 -1.05 -28.73
N ASP A 798 36.87 -0.19 -28.91
CA ASP A 798 37.03 1.15 -29.48
C ASP A 798 36.03 2.10 -28.82
N SER A 799 35.93 3.33 -29.35
CA SER A 799 34.99 4.32 -28.84
C SER A 799 33.51 4.00 -29.08
N GLU A 800 33.16 2.98 -29.87
CA GLU A 800 31.79 2.62 -30.25
C GLU A 800 31.31 1.28 -29.65
N HIS A 801 32.23 0.35 -29.40
CA HIS A 801 31.90 -0.97 -28.89
C HIS A 801 33.00 -1.60 -28.02
N ILE A 802 32.59 -2.56 -27.18
CA ILE A 802 33.49 -3.45 -26.45
C ILE A 802 32.95 -4.88 -26.43
N LEU A 803 33.81 -5.85 -26.72
CA LEU A 803 33.56 -7.28 -26.55
C LEU A 803 34.46 -7.79 -25.43
N PHE A 804 33.87 -8.40 -24.40
CA PHE A 804 34.62 -8.88 -23.24
C PHE A 804 34.01 -10.15 -22.66
N SER A 805 34.80 -10.88 -21.88
CA SER A 805 34.33 -11.95 -21.01
C SER A 805 34.39 -11.51 -19.55
N ALA A 806 33.42 -11.96 -18.75
CA ALA A 806 33.41 -11.72 -17.32
C ALA A 806 32.97 -12.96 -16.54
N ILE A 807 33.59 -13.14 -15.37
CA ILE A 807 33.39 -14.29 -14.50
C ILE A 807 32.09 -14.16 -13.71
N SER A 808 31.23 -15.17 -13.82
CA SER A 808 30.09 -15.36 -12.93
C SER A 808 30.35 -16.53 -11.97
N ARG A 809 30.12 -16.28 -10.68
CA ARG A 809 30.23 -17.27 -9.59
C ARG A 809 28.87 -17.57 -8.96
N ALA A 810 27.79 -17.42 -9.74
CA ALA A 810 26.41 -17.45 -9.26
C ALA A 810 26.10 -18.69 -8.38
N ASP A 811 25.73 -18.45 -7.12
CA ASP A 811 25.01 -19.40 -6.28
C ASP A 811 23.55 -18.94 -6.18
N ARG A 812 22.62 -19.71 -6.78
CA ARG A 812 21.18 -19.38 -6.76
C ARG A 812 20.58 -19.33 -5.36
N LYS A 813 21.31 -19.77 -4.33
CA LYS A 813 20.90 -19.62 -2.93
C LYS A 813 21.16 -18.23 -2.35
N GLN A 814 21.90 -17.38 -3.05
CA GLN A 814 22.35 -16.09 -2.53
C GLN A 814 21.62 -14.89 -3.15
N HIS A 815 21.17 -15.00 -4.41
CA HIS A 815 20.53 -13.91 -5.17
C HIS A 815 19.42 -14.41 -6.11
N LEU A 816 18.39 -13.59 -6.35
CA LEU A 816 17.30 -13.90 -7.27
C LEU A 816 17.60 -13.52 -8.73
N LEU A 817 18.26 -12.39 -8.99
CA LEU A 817 18.57 -11.92 -10.36
C LEU A 817 19.80 -12.62 -10.98
N GLY A 818 20.51 -13.46 -10.23
CA GLY A 818 21.80 -14.04 -10.64
C GLY A 818 22.97 -13.39 -9.90
N ASP A 819 24.18 -13.49 -10.43
CA ASP A 819 25.39 -12.93 -9.80
C ASP A 819 25.44 -11.39 -9.98
N PRO A 820 25.24 -10.58 -8.92
CA PRO A 820 25.27 -9.12 -9.03
C PRO A 820 26.64 -8.58 -9.43
N TYR A 821 27.73 -9.26 -9.06
CA TYR A 821 29.09 -8.83 -9.40
C TYR A 821 29.35 -8.95 -10.90
N PHE A 822 28.82 -10.01 -11.54
CA PHE A 822 28.85 -10.16 -12.99
C PHE A 822 27.99 -9.09 -13.68
N LEU A 823 26.79 -8.83 -13.17
CA LEU A 823 25.92 -7.77 -13.68
C LEU A 823 26.61 -6.40 -13.65
N ASP A 824 27.40 -6.12 -12.62
CA ASP A 824 28.11 -4.85 -12.50
C ASP A 824 29.15 -4.68 -13.60
N SER A 825 29.83 -5.75 -14.01
CA SER A 825 30.75 -5.72 -15.16
C SER A 825 30.07 -5.33 -16.46
N LEU A 826 28.77 -5.64 -16.64
CA LEU A 826 28.00 -5.16 -17.78
C LEU A 826 27.85 -3.63 -17.74
N LEU A 827 27.64 -3.06 -16.56
CA LEU A 827 27.55 -1.60 -16.38
C LEU A 827 28.93 -0.93 -16.51
N GLN A 828 30.00 -1.58 -16.04
CA GLN A 828 31.39 -1.09 -16.17
C GLN A 828 31.78 -0.87 -17.64
N SER A 829 31.22 -1.66 -18.59
CA SER A 829 31.51 -1.55 -20.03
C SER A 829 31.29 -0.13 -20.58
N GLY A 830 30.30 0.59 -20.07
CA GLY A 830 30.03 1.98 -20.47
C GLY A 830 31.22 2.89 -20.18
N GLN A 831 31.83 2.77 -18.99
CA GLN A 831 32.99 3.58 -18.60
C GLN A 831 34.27 3.23 -19.37
N ILE A 832 34.41 1.98 -19.81
CA ILE A 832 35.58 1.51 -20.59
C ILE A 832 35.58 2.07 -22.02
N MET A 833 34.40 2.26 -22.64
CA MET A 833 34.28 2.86 -23.99
C MET A 833 34.52 4.37 -24.00
N VAL A 834 34.49 5.05 -22.85
CA VAL A 834 34.73 6.50 -22.71
C VAL A 834 35.73 6.81 -21.59
N PRO A 835 36.97 6.32 -21.68
CA PRO A 835 37.95 6.40 -20.58
C PRO A 835 38.33 7.82 -20.16
N ARG A 836 38.22 8.81 -21.07
CA ARG A 836 38.43 10.23 -20.79
C ARG A 836 37.30 10.90 -20.03
N GLU A 837 36.11 10.31 -20.04
CA GLU A 837 34.96 10.83 -19.31
C GLU A 837 34.86 10.17 -17.93
N ILE A 838 34.28 10.87 -16.97
CA ILE A 838 33.80 10.27 -15.72
C ILE A 838 32.29 10.23 -15.78
N CYS A 839 31.72 9.03 -15.79
CA CYS A 839 30.30 8.84 -16.00
C CYS A 839 29.57 8.36 -14.73
N LEU A 840 28.32 8.80 -14.56
CA LEU A 840 27.42 8.33 -13.52
C LEU A 840 26.19 7.66 -14.16
N PRO A 841 25.88 6.39 -13.85
CA PRO A 841 24.64 5.76 -14.28
C PRO A 841 23.41 6.56 -13.83
N VAL A 842 22.49 6.86 -14.74
CA VAL A 842 21.26 7.61 -14.42
C VAL A 842 19.99 6.86 -14.84
N ASN A 843 20.05 6.05 -15.90
CA ASN A 843 18.89 5.32 -16.39
C ASN A 843 19.31 4.07 -17.17
N ILE A 844 18.49 3.02 -17.10
CA ILE A 844 18.55 1.90 -18.05
C ILE A 844 17.12 1.72 -18.55
N ALA A 845 16.91 1.83 -19.86
CA ALA A 845 15.56 1.78 -20.43
C ALA A 845 14.93 0.40 -20.19
N ARG A 846 15.72 -0.67 -20.35
CA ARG A 846 15.27 -2.04 -20.14
C ARG A 846 16.41 -3.00 -19.82
N ILE A 847 16.11 -4.00 -18.99
CA ILE A 847 16.92 -5.23 -18.85
C ILE A 847 16.00 -6.44 -19.07
N ASP A 848 16.28 -7.26 -20.07
CA ASP A 848 15.65 -8.58 -20.25
C ASP A 848 16.57 -9.67 -19.71
N MET A 849 16.05 -10.49 -18.80
CA MET A 849 16.78 -11.61 -18.16
C MET A 849 15.99 -12.90 -18.35
N TYR A 850 16.59 -13.88 -19.01
CA TYR A 850 15.96 -15.18 -19.30
C TYR A 850 16.44 -16.24 -18.29
N ASP A 851 15.52 -17.03 -17.71
CA ASP A 851 15.85 -18.00 -16.66
C ASP A 851 16.88 -19.05 -17.11
N GLY A 852 17.63 -19.57 -16.14
CA GLY A 852 18.16 -20.92 -16.22
C GLY A 852 19.53 -21.08 -16.88
N ARG A 853 20.11 -20.03 -17.47
CA ARG A 853 21.29 -20.20 -18.35
C ARG A 853 22.57 -19.52 -17.87
N PHE A 854 22.58 -18.99 -16.65
CA PHE A 854 23.77 -18.47 -15.98
C PHE A 854 24.66 -19.54 -15.30
N GLU A 855 24.65 -20.78 -15.79
CA GLU A 855 25.48 -21.88 -15.23
C GLU A 855 26.92 -21.89 -15.73
N ALA A 856 27.26 -21.01 -16.68
CA ALA A 856 28.63 -20.88 -17.14
C ALA A 856 29.44 -20.07 -16.11
N ARG A 857 30.69 -20.48 -15.93
CA ARG A 857 31.65 -19.76 -15.07
C ARG A 857 32.07 -18.41 -15.64
N SER A 858 31.96 -18.24 -16.96
CA SER A 858 32.30 -17.01 -17.69
C SER A 858 31.28 -16.79 -18.80
N PHE A 859 30.95 -15.53 -19.06
CA PHE A 859 30.01 -15.11 -20.11
C PHE A 859 30.66 -14.07 -21.02
N THR A 860 30.37 -14.16 -22.31
CA THR A 860 30.72 -13.13 -23.28
C THR A 860 29.63 -12.06 -23.32
N ALA A 861 30.05 -10.82 -23.15
CA ALA A 861 29.20 -9.64 -23.23
C ALA A 861 29.72 -8.69 -24.32
N TYR A 862 28.78 -8.09 -25.04
CA TYR A 862 29.06 -7.16 -26.12
C TYR A 862 28.27 -5.88 -25.90
N ALA A 863 28.96 -4.77 -25.66
CA ALA A 863 28.36 -3.45 -25.60
C ALA A 863 28.55 -2.70 -26.92
N TYR A 864 27.49 -2.06 -27.42
CA TYR A 864 27.43 -1.54 -28.79
C TYR A 864 26.36 -0.44 -28.94
N ASP A 865 26.22 0.07 -30.17
CA ASP A 865 25.28 1.14 -30.57
C ASP A 865 25.38 2.35 -29.63
N LYS A 866 26.62 2.68 -29.26
CA LYS A 866 26.90 3.78 -28.37
C LYS A 866 26.50 5.10 -29.03
N VAL A 867 25.81 5.94 -28.27
CA VAL A 867 25.54 7.33 -28.62
C VAL A 867 26.10 8.22 -27.52
N GLN A 868 26.88 9.23 -27.88
CA GLN A 868 27.44 10.20 -26.94
C GLN A 868 27.07 11.62 -27.34
N THR A 869 26.73 12.41 -26.32
CA THR A 869 26.51 13.86 -26.36
C THR A 869 27.47 14.53 -25.40
N GLU A 870 27.46 15.87 -25.32
CA GLU A 870 28.28 16.62 -24.34
C GLU A 870 27.96 16.27 -22.88
N THR A 871 26.75 15.77 -22.60
CA THR A 871 26.25 15.58 -21.22
C THR A 871 25.93 14.14 -20.87
N HIS A 872 25.78 13.26 -21.86
CA HIS A 872 25.35 11.88 -21.67
C HIS A 872 26.00 10.92 -22.65
N MET A 873 26.22 9.70 -22.20
CA MET A 873 26.52 8.53 -23.01
C MET A 873 25.38 7.51 -22.84
N GLN A 874 25.04 6.80 -23.91
CA GLN A 874 24.10 5.70 -23.91
C GLN A 874 24.69 4.53 -24.71
N ALA A 875 24.48 3.29 -24.27
CA ALA A 875 24.84 2.09 -25.02
C ALA A 875 23.88 0.93 -24.70
N ASP A 876 23.88 -0.09 -25.55
CA ASP A 876 23.20 -1.35 -25.31
C ASP A 876 24.24 -2.43 -24.97
N VAL A 877 23.86 -3.43 -24.16
CA VAL A 877 24.76 -4.53 -23.76
C VAL A 877 24.04 -5.87 -23.90
N ALA A 878 24.57 -6.76 -24.72
CA ALA A 878 24.06 -8.13 -24.88
C ALA A 878 25.00 -9.13 -24.20
N VAL A 879 24.44 -10.08 -23.45
CA VAL A 879 25.17 -11.28 -23.00
C VAL A 879 24.79 -12.43 -23.91
N VAL A 880 25.78 -12.98 -24.61
CA VAL A 880 25.58 -13.96 -25.67
C VAL A 880 26.16 -15.31 -25.25
N LYS A 881 25.37 -16.38 -25.45
CA LYS A 881 25.79 -17.76 -25.24
C LYS A 881 25.28 -18.62 -26.40
N ASP A 882 26.20 -19.33 -27.07
CA ASP A 882 25.88 -20.19 -28.22
C ASP A 882 25.07 -19.47 -29.32
N GLY A 883 25.38 -18.19 -29.57
CA GLY A 883 24.69 -17.34 -30.56
C GLY A 883 23.31 -16.83 -30.14
N ARG A 884 22.90 -17.04 -28.89
CA ARG A 884 21.62 -16.57 -28.34
C ARG A 884 21.83 -15.56 -27.22
N VAL A 885 20.90 -14.62 -27.11
CA VAL A 885 20.89 -13.61 -26.05
C VAL A 885 20.30 -14.21 -24.79
N VAL A 886 21.09 -14.28 -23.71
CA VAL A 886 20.62 -14.73 -22.39
C VAL A 886 20.30 -13.55 -21.46
N MET A 887 20.84 -12.38 -21.77
CA MET A 887 20.51 -11.11 -21.12
C MET A 887 20.73 -9.96 -22.10
N GLN A 888 19.86 -8.95 -22.04
CA GLN A 888 19.99 -7.74 -22.83
C GLN A 888 19.73 -6.52 -21.95
N LEU A 889 20.64 -5.55 -21.98
CA LEU A 889 20.44 -4.20 -21.45
C LEU A 889 20.23 -3.28 -22.65
N GLU A 890 19.13 -2.54 -22.66
CA GLU A 890 18.82 -1.55 -23.69
C GLU A 890 18.79 -0.15 -23.07
N GLY A 891 19.37 0.81 -23.77
CA GLY A 891 19.38 2.21 -23.37
C GLY A 891 20.06 2.47 -22.03
N TYR A 892 21.18 1.80 -21.75
CA TYR A 892 21.99 2.10 -20.57
C TYR A 892 22.61 3.49 -20.71
N ARG A 893 22.07 4.46 -19.97
CA ARG A 893 22.44 5.87 -20.01
C ARG A 893 23.22 6.28 -18.77
N SER A 894 24.34 6.96 -19.01
CA SER A 894 25.14 7.60 -17.98
C SER A 894 25.31 9.10 -18.27
N GLN A 895 25.30 9.91 -17.21
CA GLN A 895 25.62 11.33 -17.25
C GLN A 895 27.13 11.54 -17.17
N ILE A 896 27.66 12.39 -18.04
CA ILE A 896 29.07 12.78 -18.01
C ILE A 896 29.24 13.87 -16.95
N LEU A 897 30.08 13.59 -15.94
CA LEU A 897 30.35 14.51 -14.83
C LEU A 897 31.56 15.41 -15.09
N SER A 898 32.59 14.87 -15.73
CA SER A 898 33.83 15.59 -16.03
C SER A 898 34.64 14.90 -17.10
N HIS A 899 35.45 15.68 -17.80
CA HIS A 899 36.37 15.23 -18.84
C HIS A 899 37.83 15.36 -18.37
N ASP A 900 38.69 14.41 -18.72
CA ASP A 900 40.13 14.39 -18.44
C ASP A 900 40.92 14.02 -19.70
N GLU A 901 41.45 15.03 -20.39
CA GLU A 901 42.24 14.87 -21.62
C GLU A 901 43.54 14.09 -21.42
N SER A 902 44.03 13.97 -20.18
CA SER A 902 45.29 13.27 -19.89
C SER A 902 45.16 11.75 -19.97
N ARG A 903 43.93 11.23 -19.95
CA ARG A 903 43.65 9.79 -20.04
C ARG A 903 43.72 9.31 -21.50
N PRO A 904 44.12 8.05 -21.74
CA PRO A 904 44.05 7.49 -23.09
C PRO A 904 42.61 7.37 -23.57
N THR A 905 42.41 7.41 -24.89
CA THR A 905 41.16 7.00 -25.57
C THR A 905 40.99 5.48 -25.54
N ALA A 906 39.80 4.99 -25.90
CA ALA A 906 39.55 3.54 -25.97
C ALA A 906 40.46 2.86 -27.01
N GLU A 907 40.69 3.52 -28.14
CA GLU A 907 41.60 3.07 -29.19
C GLU A 907 43.06 3.04 -28.71
N GLU A 908 43.48 4.01 -27.91
CA GLU A 908 44.83 4.04 -27.31
C GLU A 908 45.02 3.05 -26.15
N ILE A 909 43.92 2.54 -25.56
CA ILE A 909 43.97 1.41 -24.63
C ILE A 909 44.11 0.11 -25.43
N ALA A 910 43.34 -0.04 -26.51
CA ALA A 910 43.39 -1.22 -27.38
C ALA A 910 44.74 -1.37 -28.11
N ASP A 911 45.34 -0.26 -28.55
CA ASP A 911 46.69 -0.20 -29.12
C ASP A 911 47.44 1.05 -28.63
N PRO A 912 48.34 0.93 -27.63
CA PRO A 912 49.06 2.07 -27.07
C PRO A 912 50.20 2.57 -27.97
N THR A 913 50.51 1.88 -29.09
CA THR A 913 51.72 2.14 -29.90
C THR A 913 51.83 3.59 -30.34
N ALA A 914 50.76 4.18 -30.86
CA ALA A 914 50.76 5.56 -31.36
C ALA A 914 50.96 6.59 -30.23
N ARG A 915 50.24 6.40 -29.12
CA ARG A 915 50.31 7.26 -27.92
C ARG A 915 51.71 7.25 -27.32
N ASP A 916 52.24 6.05 -27.07
CA ASP A 916 53.52 5.87 -26.38
C ASP A 916 54.68 6.35 -27.26
N ALA A 917 54.60 6.12 -28.59
CA ALA A 917 55.54 6.69 -29.54
C ALA A 917 55.57 8.23 -29.44
N GLN A 918 54.40 8.87 -29.40
CA GLN A 918 54.31 10.33 -29.31
C GLN A 918 54.90 10.86 -27.99
N ILE A 919 54.58 10.24 -26.85
CA ILE A 919 55.14 10.59 -25.53
C ILE A 919 56.66 10.49 -25.53
N ILE A 920 57.22 9.40 -26.10
CA ILE A 920 58.66 9.19 -26.19
C ILE A 920 59.29 10.24 -27.12
N LEU A 921 58.71 10.51 -28.28
CA LEU A 921 59.20 11.50 -29.23
C LEU A 921 59.20 12.92 -28.64
N ASP A 922 58.15 13.30 -27.89
CA ASP A 922 58.06 14.61 -27.25
C ASP A 922 59.10 14.77 -26.14
N LYS A 923 59.30 13.75 -25.30
CA LYS A 923 60.37 13.72 -24.29
C LYS A 923 61.75 13.79 -24.94
N LEU A 924 61.99 13.02 -26.00
CA LEU A 924 63.23 13.05 -26.76
C LEU A 924 63.48 14.43 -27.36
N ALA A 925 62.47 15.06 -27.95
CA ALA A 925 62.57 16.41 -28.50
C ALA A 925 62.87 17.44 -27.40
N GLN A 926 62.21 17.35 -26.25
CA GLN A 926 62.46 18.20 -25.09
C GLN A 926 63.89 18.08 -24.57
N HIS A 927 64.37 16.86 -24.33
CA HIS A 927 65.73 16.62 -23.85
C HIS A 927 66.80 16.96 -24.89
N SER A 928 66.55 16.66 -26.17
CA SER A 928 67.47 17.02 -27.26
C SER A 928 67.66 18.53 -27.37
N ARG A 929 66.58 19.31 -27.21
CA ARG A 929 66.64 20.78 -27.12
C ARG A 929 67.44 21.24 -25.91
N ALA A 930 67.22 20.64 -24.74
CA ALA A 930 67.95 20.99 -23.51
C ALA A 930 69.46 20.70 -23.60
N LEU A 931 69.84 19.66 -24.36
CA LEU A 931 71.24 19.25 -24.55
C LEU A 931 71.90 19.85 -25.80
N GLY A 932 71.15 20.56 -26.65
CA GLY A 932 71.67 21.15 -27.90
C GLY A 932 72.02 20.12 -28.98
N VAL A 933 71.39 18.94 -28.97
CA VAL A 933 71.63 17.85 -29.92
C VAL A 933 70.46 17.65 -30.86
N LYS A 934 70.70 17.01 -32.03
CA LYS A 934 69.64 16.63 -32.97
C LYS A 934 68.90 15.41 -32.43
N SER A 935 67.56 15.45 -32.44
CA SER A 935 66.74 14.34 -31.93
C SER A 935 66.89 13.09 -32.81
N PRO A 936 67.07 11.89 -32.22
CA PRO A 936 67.18 10.64 -32.97
C PRO A 936 65.81 10.22 -33.55
N ARG A 937 65.81 9.48 -34.67
CA ARG A 937 64.61 8.79 -35.14
C ARG A 937 64.43 7.52 -34.33
N VAL A 938 63.29 7.38 -33.67
CA VAL A 938 62.93 6.21 -32.87
C VAL A 938 61.61 5.68 -33.40
N VAL A 939 61.54 4.36 -33.61
CA VAL A 939 60.29 3.64 -33.90
C VAL A 939 59.98 2.83 -32.66
N VAL A 940 58.76 2.98 -32.17
CA VAL A 940 58.24 2.24 -31.03
C VAL A 940 57.20 1.28 -31.57
N ALA A 941 57.27 0.03 -31.16
CA ALA A 941 56.30 -0.99 -31.51
C ALA A 941 55.88 -1.69 -30.22
N HIS A 942 54.57 -1.91 -30.05
CA HIS A 942 54.07 -2.75 -28.99
C HIS A 942 54.34 -4.23 -29.31
N THR A 943 54.96 -4.93 -28.37
CA THR A 943 55.19 -6.38 -28.47
C THR A 943 54.57 -7.05 -27.24
N PRO A 944 53.40 -7.68 -27.41
CA PRO A 944 52.70 -8.38 -26.32
C PRO A 944 53.58 -9.36 -25.55
N GLY A 945 53.48 -9.35 -24.21
CA GLY A 945 54.17 -10.30 -23.33
C GLY A 945 55.71 -10.27 -23.36
N ILE A 946 56.35 -9.31 -24.05
CA ILE A 946 57.82 -9.27 -24.18
C ILE A 946 58.54 -9.19 -22.82
N HIS A 947 57.89 -8.58 -21.83
CA HIS A 947 58.43 -8.43 -20.48
C HIS A 947 58.45 -9.75 -19.68
N GLU A 948 57.57 -10.70 -20.01
CA GLU A 948 57.48 -12.02 -19.38
C GLU A 948 58.53 -13.00 -19.90
N LEU A 949 59.04 -12.76 -21.12
CA LEU A 949 60.06 -13.58 -21.76
C LEU A 949 61.40 -13.48 -21.04
N THR A 950 62.17 -14.58 -21.05
CA THR A 950 63.56 -14.53 -20.61
C THR A 950 64.37 -13.62 -21.55
N LYS A 951 65.54 -13.15 -21.08
CA LYS A 951 66.41 -12.30 -21.90
C LYS A 951 66.78 -12.91 -23.25
N SER A 952 66.90 -14.24 -23.34
CA SER A 952 67.23 -14.94 -24.58
C SER A 952 66.04 -14.93 -25.55
N GLU A 953 64.85 -15.21 -25.05
CA GLU A 953 63.60 -15.21 -25.83
C GLU A 953 63.24 -13.81 -26.32
N ARG A 954 63.42 -12.78 -25.48
CA ARG A 954 63.31 -11.38 -25.90
C ARG A 954 64.24 -11.06 -27.07
N HIS A 955 65.51 -11.46 -26.96
CA HIS A 955 66.49 -11.17 -28.00
C HIS A 955 66.15 -11.85 -29.34
N GLU A 956 65.59 -13.07 -29.31
CA GLU A 956 65.11 -13.74 -30.52
C GLU A 956 63.92 -13.02 -31.17
N GLN A 957 63.01 -12.43 -30.37
CA GLN A 957 61.89 -11.63 -30.88
C GLN A 957 62.30 -10.22 -31.35
N GLU A 958 63.26 -9.58 -30.68
CA GLU A 958 63.78 -8.25 -31.03
C GLU A 958 64.63 -8.26 -32.32
N LYS A 959 65.34 -9.36 -32.57
CA LYS A 959 66.33 -9.45 -33.65
C LYS A 959 65.76 -9.15 -35.05
N PRO A 960 64.61 -9.72 -35.48
CA PRO A 960 64.01 -9.38 -36.78
C PRO A 960 63.63 -7.90 -36.89
N ILE A 961 63.18 -7.28 -35.79
CA ILE A 961 62.79 -5.86 -35.73
C ILE A 961 64.03 -4.98 -35.87
N ALA A 962 65.11 -5.31 -35.17
CA ALA A 962 66.38 -4.62 -35.25
C ALA A 962 67.02 -4.75 -36.65
N GLU A 963 66.99 -5.94 -37.25
CA GLU A 963 67.48 -6.19 -38.61
C GLU A 963 66.67 -5.39 -39.65
N ALA A 964 65.34 -5.34 -39.51
CA ALA A 964 64.47 -4.53 -40.37
C ALA A 964 64.74 -3.02 -40.22
N ALA A 965 64.89 -2.51 -38.99
CA ALA A 965 65.18 -1.10 -38.74
C ALA A 965 66.54 -0.66 -39.30
N VAL A 966 67.55 -1.53 -39.23
CA VAL A 966 68.87 -1.29 -39.84
C VAL A 966 68.78 -1.32 -41.37
N ASN A 967 68.02 -2.25 -41.95
CA ASN A 967 67.84 -2.35 -43.40
C ASN A 967 67.07 -1.14 -43.99
N ILE A 968 66.08 -0.59 -43.29
CA ILE A 968 65.36 0.65 -43.69
C ILE A 968 66.29 1.87 -43.76
N HIS A 969 67.39 1.88 -43.01
CA HIS A 969 68.41 2.95 -43.09
C HIS A 969 69.45 2.72 -44.19
N LEU A 970 69.45 1.55 -44.84
CA LEU A 970 70.47 1.14 -45.81
C LEU A 970 69.95 0.99 -47.26
N ASP A 971 68.64 0.86 -47.51
CA ASP A 971 68.05 0.79 -48.86
C ASP A 971 66.71 1.53 -48.96
N GLU A 972 66.48 2.28 -50.05
CA GLU A 972 65.27 3.09 -50.30
C GLU A 972 64.01 2.29 -50.68
N ASP A 973 64.08 0.96 -50.88
CA ASP A 973 62.97 0.15 -51.43
C ASP A 973 62.74 -1.18 -50.67
N VAL A 974 62.21 -1.15 -49.44
CA VAL A 974 61.70 -2.38 -48.79
C VAL A 974 60.32 -2.17 -48.15
N VAL A 975 59.33 -2.95 -48.62
CA VAL A 975 58.01 -3.12 -48.00
C VAL A 975 58.03 -4.39 -47.16
N ILE A 976 57.76 -4.29 -45.85
CA ILE A 976 57.52 -5.44 -44.97
C ILE A 976 56.10 -5.32 -44.42
N LYS A 977 55.34 -6.42 -44.51
CA LYS A 977 53.97 -6.56 -44.02
C LYS A 977 53.94 -6.88 -42.53
#